data_AF-A0A2E8S0X6-F1
#
_entry.id   AF-A0A2E8S0X6-F1
#
_cell.length_a   1.000
_cell.length_b   1.000
_cell.length_c   1.000
_cell.angle_alpha   90.00
_cell.angle_beta   90.00
_cell.angle_gamma   90.00
#
_symmetry.space_group_name_H-M   'P 1'
#
loop_
_entity.id
_entity.type
_entity.pdbx_description
1 polymer ?
#
loop_
_entity_poly.entity_id
_entity_poly.type
_entity_poly.pdbx_seq_one_letter_code
_entity_poly.pdbx_strand_id
1 'polypeptide(L)'
;MKFRAYETYVGSLISLILLVCAYACVPDSQVQHSLERIDAPNTELHPLWEGYDKDLPDLIRKRPEILPAFPLPSEKLEAGKADSNDDYRAAHPAWYAITIPPKDLSNTVSGMVEWEMMQSMLLAAPPGLYEDMYKNLAEMTWGAVHHAGVDVYIMHSGFGGQAEVVEQLNALSPPLTDAEAARIHWVLMDNESIWMVDYGPVPIKNAVGTVAFVDFRYYHPRIFDDAMPTRVGYDVFGVDTFRMPINFEGGNIQMDSMGTCYTTQGVLWDNSDRSEAEIRDLFEDYLGCSQLVIVAPLANEGTRHIDMFFKLVDDNTVILGEYQTWQDGLNKPLLDDNADLLESVVLADGSGLNVVRMPMPSNDNQNTWRTYINSTFITGPLGKVNEWPTYSVDPDLQAQAEAVWESTMPGWTHQKVLSDTIITWNGAMHCISRTVPGGNLAPWVPAGTCIAGSCSAASSFAYDGDCDTDVGCQGPEWLCNSNVCNCNGVTEENCCEDGAVITCVDGELFSYACTADQCGWDAPNQFYNCGFTGEGPASSPKACPWNSCTPSCAGQSCGDDGCGGSCGSCGVDEVCQAGSCVTDPGCGGLTWIGCCDGDVLNWCQDGAPLTQNCNPGMCGWDDQYGYICGASGPGPAEYPWQCDSCSADCSGKTCGDDGCGGSCGSCPSGYSCTDFQCQCVPQCGVNECGPNGCGGSCGSCDVGDTCEAGSCVCAASCDGKQCGTDGCGGSCGTCEPGNNCISGLCVPDSGGCGNISTAGECQGDSLISCVDDSLNVEDCLHCCGWSNAAAMNVCLEPSECPCTPVCDGAQCGPNGCGGDCGQCQPGQACQNGLCVCEPNCSNRMCGDNGCGGSCGDCGLGSECVNGQCSCAPDCRFKECGNDGCGGSCGVCAEGTLCNLDGICEGDGPIDVNPGEVDSGAGCGCNRTSRTGFAWAWILLSILGVAFRQRFAGLLGRGA
;
A
#
# COMPACT_ATOMS: atom_id res chain seq x y z
N MET A 1 64.65 -23.26 -41.40
CA MET A 1 63.55 -22.32 -41.16
C MET A 1 62.43 -23.03 -40.41
N LYS A 2 62.51 -23.02 -39.09
CA LYS A 2 61.49 -23.32 -38.06
C LYS A 2 62.27 -23.56 -36.76
N PHE A 3 62.86 -22.48 -36.28
CA PHE A 3 63.54 -22.32 -35.00
C PHE A 3 63.38 -20.82 -34.67
N ARG A 4 62.12 -20.41 -34.46
CA ARG A 4 61.75 -19.03 -34.08
C ARG A 4 60.30 -18.88 -33.58
N ALA A 5 59.68 -19.98 -33.13
CA ALA A 5 58.32 -19.96 -32.59
C ALA A 5 58.20 -20.67 -31.23
N TYR A 6 59.32 -21.08 -30.62
CA TYR A 6 59.33 -21.78 -29.32
C TYR A 6 60.01 -20.99 -28.20
N GLU A 7 60.63 -19.85 -28.49
CA GLU A 7 61.11 -18.90 -27.46
C GLU A 7 60.03 -17.91 -27.01
N THR A 8 58.94 -17.76 -27.76
CA THR A 8 57.86 -16.81 -27.40
C THR A 8 56.86 -17.38 -26.40
N TYR A 9 56.75 -18.72 -26.27
CA TYR A 9 55.75 -19.35 -25.41
C TYR A 9 56.23 -19.70 -23.99
N VAL A 10 57.55 -19.75 -23.77
CA VAL A 10 58.13 -19.97 -22.42
C VAL A 10 58.45 -18.65 -21.72
N GLY A 11 58.62 -17.55 -22.47
CA GLY A 11 58.68 -16.19 -21.90
C GLY A 11 57.34 -15.72 -21.33
N SER A 12 56.23 -16.00 -22.01
CA SER A 12 54.90 -15.53 -21.59
C SER A 12 54.34 -16.28 -20.36
N LEU A 13 54.76 -17.51 -20.08
CA LEU A 13 54.33 -18.24 -18.88
C LEU A 13 55.13 -17.84 -17.62
N ILE A 14 56.38 -17.40 -17.77
CA ILE A 14 57.20 -16.91 -16.65
C ILE A 14 56.83 -15.45 -16.31
N SER A 15 56.36 -14.66 -17.28
CA SER A 15 55.76 -13.34 -17.01
C SER A 15 54.37 -13.44 -16.37
N LEU A 16 53.57 -14.47 -16.67
CA LEU A 16 52.25 -14.65 -16.06
C LEU A 16 52.34 -15.15 -14.60
N ILE A 17 53.37 -15.93 -14.26
CA ILE A 17 53.59 -16.43 -12.88
C ILE A 17 54.29 -15.40 -11.99
N LEU A 18 55.00 -14.42 -12.57
CA LEU A 18 55.51 -13.26 -11.83
C LEU A 18 54.52 -12.09 -11.73
N LEU A 19 53.41 -12.09 -12.51
CA LEU A 19 52.32 -11.13 -12.36
C LEU A 19 51.28 -11.51 -11.28
N VAL A 20 51.17 -12.81 -10.95
CA VAL A 20 50.17 -13.30 -9.97
C VAL A 20 50.68 -13.24 -8.50
N CYS A 21 51.93 -12.83 -8.27
CA CYS A 21 52.46 -12.58 -6.92
C CYS A 21 52.88 -11.12 -6.66
N ALA A 22 52.39 -10.16 -7.46
CA ALA A 22 52.65 -8.73 -7.25
C ALA A 22 51.40 -7.84 -7.37
N TYR A 23 50.20 -8.40 -7.25
CA TYR A 23 48.94 -7.66 -7.11
C TYR A 23 48.42 -7.78 -5.67
N ALA A 24 49.16 -7.17 -4.75
CA ALA A 24 48.68 -6.71 -3.47
C ALA A 24 49.52 -5.45 -3.15
N CYS A 25 48.83 -4.31 -3.04
CA CYS A 25 49.35 -2.97 -2.78
C CYS A 25 49.94 -2.21 -3.99
N VAL A 26 49.15 -1.27 -4.54
CA VAL A 26 49.44 0.18 -4.80
C VAL A 26 48.23 0.78 -5.56
N PRO A 27 47.84 2.05 -5.31
CA PRO A 27 46.49 2.57 -5.54
C PRO A 27 46.21 3.08 -6.95
N ASP A 28 44.92 3.04 -7.31
CA ASP A 28 44.32 3.62 -8.52
C ASP A 28 44.48 5.14 -8.58
N SER A 29 45.37 5.59 -9.46
CA SER A 29 45.21 6.86 -10.16
C SER A 29 45.79 6.64 -11.55
N GLN A 30 45.10 7.14 -12.59
CA GLN A 30 45.42 7.05 -14.03
C GLN A 30 44.66 5.99 -14.85
N VAL A 31 43.34 5.90 -14.68
CA VAL A 31 42.42 5.58 -15.81
C VAL A 31 41.46 6.75 -16.00
N GLN A 32 41.98 7.86 -16.52
CA GLN A 32 41.17 8.82 -17.24
C GLN A 32 41.78 8.97 -18.62
N HIS A 33 41.15 8.36 -19.62
CA HIS A 33 41.24 8.82 -20.98
C HIS A 33 39.92 8.51 -21.71
N SER A 34 39.16 9.59 -21.96
CA SER A 34 38.09 9.76 -22.97
C SER A 34 36.79 8.97 -22.79
N LEU A 35 35.95 9.44 -21.83
CA LEU A 35 34.49 9.31 -21.87
C LEU A 35 33.91 10.72 -22.13
N GLU A 36 33.85 11.12 -23.40
CA GLU A 36 33.27 12.41 -23.84
C GLU A 36 32.16 12.15 -24.87
N ARG A 37 31.23 11.24 -24.61
CA ARG A 37 30.17 10.93 -25.60
C ARG A 37 28.73 11.07 -25.12
N ILE A 38 28.49 11.16 -23.81
CA ILE A 38 27.21 11.58 -23.24
C ILE A 38 27.54 12.47 -22.03
N ASP A 39 27.81 13.75 -22.27
CA ASP A 39 27.78 14.75 -21.19
C ASP A 39 26.31 14.98 -20.87
N ALA A 40 25.87 14.75 -19.64
CA ALA A 40 24.50 15.03 -19.19
C ALA A 40 24.25 16.55 -19.20
N PRO A 41 23.45 17.12 -20.15
CA PRO A 41 23.23 18.55 -20.20
C PRO A 41 21.88 18.93 -19.58
N ASN A 42 21.97 19.92 -18.68
CA ASN A 42 20.98 20.95 -18.33
C ASN A 42 19.66 20.56 -17.65
N THR A 43 19.67 20.89 -16.35
CA THR A 43 18.68 21.74 -15.67
C THR A 43 18.01 22.79 -16.58
N GLU A 44 16.69 22.77 -16.66
CA GLU A 44 15.78 23.94 -16.59
C GLU A 44 14.37 23.39 -16.30
N LEU A 45 14.12 22.98 -15.06
CA LEU A 45 12.76 22.81 -14.54
C LEU A 45 12.30 24.13 -13.93
N HIS A 46 11.02 24.44 -14.13
CA HIS A 46 10.34 25.65 -13.69
C HIS A 46 10.57 25.95 -12.18
N PRO A 47 10.67 27.22 -11.75
CA PRO A 47 11.17 27.57 -10.42
C PRO A 47 10.07 27.50 -9.35
N LEU A 48 9.79 26.32 -8.82
CA LEU A 48 9.02 26.11 -7.58
C LEU A 48 9.47 24.80 -6.91
N TRP A 49 10.61 24.81 -6.20
CA TRP A 49 11.04 23.64 -5.42
C TRP A 49 11.49 24.06 -4.02
N GLU A 50 10.54 24.02 -3.08
CA GLU A 50 10.76 23.70 -1.67
C GLU A 50 10.13 22.31 -1.47
N GLY A 51 10.91 21.29 -1.09
CA GLY A 51 10.33 19.96 -0.80
C GLY A 51 11.26 18.79 -1.08
N TYR A 52 12.35 18.66 -0.32
CA TYR A 52 12.86 17.32 0.00
C TYR A 52 12.17 16.93 1.30
N ASP A 53 11.34 15.90 1.24
CA ASP A 53 10.53 15.47 2.39
C ASP A 53 11.45 14.88 3.47
N LYS A 54 11.38 15.46 4.66
CA LYS A 54 12.29 15.22 5.78
C LYS A 54 11.76 14.11 6.71
N ASP A 55 10.55 13.65 6.45
CA ASP A 55 9.76 12.78 7.34
C ASP A 55 9.78 11.30 6.88
N LEU A 56 10.77 10.92 6.06
CA LEU A 56 11.02 9.55 5.58
C LEU A 56 11.04 8.52 6.74
N PRO A 57 10.13 7.52 6.76
CA PRO A 57 10.17 6.44 7.75
C PRO A 57 11.46 5.60 7.65
N ASP A 58 12.04 5.26 8.80
CA ASP A 58 13.27 4.45 8.95
C ASP A 58 13.22 3.04 8.34
N LEU A 59 12.04 2.56 7.93
CA LEU A 59 11.84 1.21 7.40
C LEU A 59 12.32 1.03 5.94
N ILE A 60 12.54 2.11 5.18
CA ILE A 60 12.81 2.06 3.73
C ILE A 60 14.32 2.18 3.40
N ARG A 61 15.19 2.44 4.37
CA ARG A 61 16.64 2.63 4.12
C ARG A 61 17.50 1.36 4.15
N LYS A 62 16.89 0.17 4.14
CA LYS A 62 17.62 -1.09 3.88
C LYS A 62 17.82 -1.24 2.38
N ARG A 63 19.03 -1.66 1.97
CA ARG A 63 19.42 -1.95 0.57
C ARG A 63 18.22 -2.44 -0.26
N PRO A 64 18.00 -1.95 -1.49
CA PRO A 64 16.86 -2.37 -2.29
C PRO A 64 16.97 -3.88 -2.53
N GLU A 65 16.18 -4.65 -1.79
CA GLU A 65 15.76 -5.95 -2.27
C GLU A 65 14.98 -5.65 -3.54
N ILE A 66 15.43 -6.14 -4.69
CA ILE A 66 14.67 -6.03 -5.94
C ILE A 66 13.27 -6.55 -5.63
N LEU A 67 12.25 -5.73 -5.86
CA LEU A 67 10.88 -6.12 -5.62
C LEU A 67 10.35 -6.84 -6.87
N PRO A 68 9.70 -8.02 -6.74
CA PRO A 68 9.07 -8.68 -7.87
C PRO A 68 7.85 -7.89 -8.37
N ALA A 69 7.39 -8.19 -9.60
CA ALA A 69 6.21 -7.54 -10.19
C ALA A 69 4.93 -7.78 -9.37
N PHE A 70 4.87 -8.89 -8.63
CA PHE A 70 3.79 -9.21 -7.70
C PHE A 70 4.16 -8.82 -6.26
N PRO A 71 3.18 -8.66 -5.35
CA PRO A 71 3.48 -8.32 -3.97
C PRO A 71 3.96 -9.58 -3.22
N LEU A 72 5.05 -9.45 -2.47
CA LEU A 72 5.54 -10.49 -1.58
C LEU A 72 4.53 -10.74 -0.45
N PRO A 73 4.47 -11.96 0.13
CA PRO A 73 3.64 -12.20 1.31
C PRO A 73 3.96 -11.28 2.49
N SER A 74 5.19 -10.75 2.58
CA SER A 74 5.60 -9.75 3.57
C SER A 74 5.14 -8.33 3.24
N GLU A 75 4.82 -8.04 1.98
CA GLU A 75 4.26 -6.76 1.52
C GLU A 75 2.73 -6.74 1.63
N LYS A 76 2.11 -7.90 1.85
CA LYS A 76 0.69 -7.95 2.20
C LYS A 76 0.54 -7.43 3.62
N LEU A 77 -0.07 -6.26 3.74
CA LEU A 77 -0.50 -5.73 5.02
C LEU A 77 -1.32 -6.77 5.78
N GLU A 78 -1.09 -6.85 7.08
CA GLU A 78 -2.16 -7.31 7.97
C GLU A 78 -3.24 -6.22 7.94
N ALA A 79 -4.44 -6.56 7.49
CA ALA A 79 -5.57 -5.62 7.39
C ALA A 79 -5.72 -4.81 8.68
N GLY A 80 -6.12 -3.54 8.58
CA GLY A 80 -6.50 -2.70 9.73
C GLY A 80 -5.38 -2.10 10.58
N LYS A 81 -4.09 -2.29 10.24
CA LYS A 81 -2.99 -1.61 10.92
C LYS A 81 -2.55 -0.38 10.14
N ALA A 82 -2.95 0.79 10.64
CA ALA A 82 -2.29 2.04 10.26
C ALA A 82 -0.78 1.88 10.48
N ASP A 83 -0.01 2.10 9.42
CA ASP A 83 1.44 2.05 9.46
C ASP A 83 2.06 3.38 8.99
N SER A 84 3.39 3.44 8.97
CA SER A 84 4.08 4.64 8.50
C SER A 84 3.79 4.98 7.03
N ASN A 85 3.29 4.03 6.23
CA ASN A 85 2.88 4.28 4.85
C ASN A 85 1.51 4.94 4.81
N ASP A 86 0.58 4.58 5.71
CA ASP A 86 -0.68 5.30 5.91
C ASP A 86 -0.43 6.74 6.36
N ASP A 87 0.45 6.94 7.33
CA ASP A 87 0.85 8.28 7.79
C ASP A 87 1.45 9.11 6.64
N TYR A 88 2.29 8.47 5.82
CA TYR A 88 2.88 9.12 4.64
C TYR A 88 1.81 9.54 3.63
N ARG A 89 0.86 8.65 3.29
CA ARG A 89 -0.25 8.97 2.38
C ARG A 89 -1.14 10.07 2.95
N ALA A 90 -1.44 10.04 4.25
CA ALA A 90 -2.25 11.03 4.93
C ALA A 90 -1.58 12.42 4.96
N ALA A 91 -0.25 12.46 5.08
CA ALA A 91 0.54 13.69 4.99
C ALA A 91 0.63 14.24 3.56
N HIS A 92 0.39 13.42 2.54
CA HIS A 92 0.50 13.77 1.12
C HIS A 92 -0.83 13.55 0.35
N PRO A 93 -1.94 14.19 0.76
CA PRO A 93 -3.25 13.97 0.15
C PRO A 93 -3.25 14.32 -1.35
N ALA A 94 -2.47 15.32 -1.77
CA ALA A 94 -2.35 15.73 -3.16
C ALA A 94 -1.83 14.65 -4.13
N TRP A 95 -1.22 13.57 -3.64
CA TRP A 95 -0.66 12.51 -4.48
C TRP A 95 -1.50 11.25 -4.54
N TYR A 96 -2.31 10.96 -3.51
CA TYR A 96 -3.08 9.71 -3.47
C TYR A 96 -4.60 9.91 -3.31
N ALA A 97 -5.10 11.15 -3.39
CA ALA A 97 -6.52 11.43 -3.24
C ALA A 97 -7.29 10.87 -4.42
N ILE A 98 -8.39 10.19 -4.12
CA ILE A 98 -9.34 9.78 -5.17
C ILE A 98 -9.95 11.04 -5.77
N THR A 99 -9.91 11.12 -7.09
CA THR A 99 -10.44 12.27 -7.82
C THR A 99 -11.81 11.95 -8.38
N ILE A 100 -12.56 12.98 -8.76
CA ILE A 100 -13.71 12.80 -9.65
C ILE A 100 -13.32 12.08 -10.96
N PRO A 101 -14.25 11.40 -11.63
CA PRO A 101 -13.98 10.78 -12.93
C PRO A 101 -13.76 11.80 -14.05
N PRO A 102 -12.83 11.55 -14.99
CA PRO A 102 -12.60 12.42 -16.15
C PRO A 102 -13.81 12.53 -17.09
N LYS A 103 -14.70 11.53 -17.11
CA LYS A 103 -15.94 11.56 -17.90
C LYS A 103 -16.89 12.69 -17.51
N ASP A 104 -16.86 13.13 -16.25
CA ASP A 104 -17.67 14.25 -15.77
C ASP A 104 -17.20 15.60 -16.36
N LEU A 105 -15.91 15.68 -16.72
CA LEU A 105 -15.32 16.86 -17.37
C LEU A 105 -15.53 16.82 -18.90
N SER A 106 -15.33 15.64 -19.47
CA SER A 106 -15.39 15.40 -20.90
C SER A 106 -16.28 14.21 -21.16
N ASN A 107 -17.43 14.44 -21.81
CA ASN A 107 -18.35 13.38 -22.28
C ASN A 107 -17.69 12.35 -23.23
N THR A 108 -16.39 12.48 -23.53
CA THR A 108 -15.59 11.53 -24.27
C THR A 108 -14.23 11.40 -23.59
N VAL A 109 -13.97 10.19 -23.11
CA VAL A 109 -12.67 9.74 -22.61
C VAL A 109 -12.29 8.53 -23.45
N SER A 110 -11.02 8.46 -23.86
CA SER A 110 -10.47 7.30 -24.54
C SER A 110 -9.09 7.01 -23.99
N GLY A 111 -8.84 5.77 -23.57
CA GLY A 111 -7.51 5.30 -23.19
C GLY A 111 -6.54 5.26 -24.36
N MET A 112 -5.24 5.22 -24.05
CA MET A 112 -4.20 5.04 -25.06
C MET A 112 -4.31 3.66 -25.73
N VAL A 113 -3.88 3.61 -27.00
CA VAL A 113 -3.69 2.34 -27.71
C VAL A 113 -2.24 2.21 -28.15
N GLU A 114 -1.59 1.10 -27.84
CA GLU A 114 -0.13 1.05 -27.87
C GLU A 114 0.53 1.17 -29.25
N TRP A 115 -0.20 0.92 -30.34
CA TRP A 115 0.33 1.10 -31.70
C TRP A 115 0.18 2.53 -32.24
N GLU A 116 -0.50 3.42 -31.51
CA GLU A 116 -0.65 4.81 -31.94
C GLU A 116 0.66 5.59 -31.89
N MET A 117 0.66 6.80 -32.46
CA MET A 117 1.84 7.67 -32.43
C MET A 117 2.15 8.08 -30.98
N MET A 118 3.35 7.74 -30.51
CA MET A 118 3.88 8.05 -29.20
C MET A 118 4.76 9.30 -29.24
N GLN A 119 4.73 10.08 -28.16
CA GLN A 119 5.64 11.20 -27.96
C GLN A 119 6.76 10.87 -26.97
N SER A 120 6.49 9.99 -26.02
CA SER A 120 7.51 9.55 -25.07
C SER A 120 7.33 8.13 -24.54
N MET A 121 8.37 7.62 -23.90
CA MET A 121 8.38 6.40 -23.09
C MET A 121 8.90 6.73 -21.69
N LEU A 122 8.32 6.11 -20.67
CA LEU A 122 8.70 6.21 -19.27
C LEU A 122 9.37 4.91 -18.84
N LEU A 123 10.44 5.02 -18.08
CA LEU A 123 11.18 3.90 -17.47
C LEU A 123 11.57 4.27 -16.03
N ALA A 124 11.85 3.26 -15.21
CA ALA A 124 12.41 3.45 -13.87
C ALA A 124 13.78 2.77 -13.76
N ALA A 125 14.72 3.42 -13.08
CA ALA A 125 16.07 2.95 -12.83
C ALA A 125 16.42 3.09 -11.33
N PRO A 126 15.75 2.32 -10.44
CA PRO A 126 16.14 2.30 -9.04
C PRO A 126 17.58 1.78 -8.89
N PRO A 127 18.34 2.23 -7.87
CA PRO A 127 19.67 1.72 -7.61
C PRO A 127 19.62 0.24 -7.19
N GLY A 128 20.72 -0.48 -7.39
CA GLY A 128 20.87 -1.87 -6.93
C GLY A 128 20.29 -2.97 -7.84
N LEU A 129 19.78 -2.63 -9.04
CA LEU A 129 19.42 -3.65 -10.03
C LEU A 129 20.63 -4.46 -10.51
N TYR A 130 20.38 -5.63 -11.09
CA TYR A 130 21.42 -6.39 -11.78
C TYR A 130 21.88 -5.66 -13.05
N GLU A 131 23.16 -5.81 -13.41
CA GLU A 131 23.75 -5.23 -14.63
C GLU A 131 22.92 -5.54 -15.89
N ASP A 132 22.46 -6.79 -16.03
CA ASP A 132 21.61 -7.21 -17.16
C ASP A 132 20.28 -6.44 -17.24
N MET A 133 19.72 -6.03 -16.09
CA MET A 133 18.47 -5.25 -16.05
C MET A 133 18.72 -3.79 -16.44
N TYR A 134 19.82 -3.19 -16.00
CA TYR A 134 20.22 -1.87 -16.52
C TYR A 134 20.51 -1.91 -18.02
N LYS A 135 21.06 -3.03 -18.50
CA LYS A 135 21.24 -3.26 -19.93
C LYS A 135 19.90 -3.37 -20.67
N ASN A 136 18.89 -4.01 -20.08
CA ASN A 136 17.53 -4.01 -20.66
C ASN A 136 16.99 -2.57 -20.80
N LEU A 137 17.10 -1.75 -19.75
CA LEU A 137 16.71 -0.34 -19.79
C LEU A 137 17.46 0.45 -20.88
N ALA A 138 18.77 0.20 -21.03
CA ALA A 138 19.59 0.84 -22.07
C ALA A 138 19.19 0.39 -23.48
N GLU A 139 18.95 -0.90 -23.71
CA GLU A 139 18.52 -1.43 -25.01
C GLU A 139 17.15 -0.87 -25.40
N MET A 140 16.20 -0.82 -24.47
CA MET A 140 14.88 -0.21 -24.70
C MET A 140 14.97 1.30 -24.95
N THR A 141 15.75 2.02 -24.14
CA THR A 141 16.00 3.46 -24.36
C THR A 141 16.59 3.71 -25.75
N TRP A 142 17.55 2.88 -26.15
CA TRP A 142 18.18 2.97 -27.45
C TRP A 142 17.18 2.69 -28.58
N GLY A 143 16.32 1.67 -28.47
CA GLY A 143 15.31 1.35 -29.49
C GLY A 143 14.27 2.46 -29.63
N ALA A 144 13.74 2.97 -28.52
CA ALA A 144 12.82 4.10 -28.50
C ALA A 144 13.41 5.36 -29.16
N VAL A 145 14.64 5.73 -28.83
CA VAL A 145 15.28 6.93 -29.35
C VAL A 145 15.76 6.74 -30.80
N HIS A 146 16.47 5.65 -31.09
CA HIS A 146 17.13 5.43 -32.38
C HIS A 146 16.16 4.94 -33.46
N HIS A 147 15.25 4.03 -33.13
CA HIS A 147 14.31 3.45 -34.10
C HIS A 147 13.00 4.24 -34.20
N ALA A 148 12.45 4.72 -33.08
CA ALA A 148 11.18 5.46 -33.09
C ALA A 148 11.38 6.98 -33.06
N GLY A 149 12.42 7.50 -32.43
CA GLY A 149 12.68 8.94 -32.33
C GLY A 149 11.79 9.66 -31.32
N VAL A 150 11.39 8.98 -30.26
CA VAL A 150 10.60 9.53 -29.14
C VAL A 150 11.50 9.97 -27.99
N ASP A 151 10.96 10.80 -27.10
CA ASP A 151 11.63 11.17 -25.85
C ASP A 151 11.52 10.04 -24.82
N VAL A 152 12.55 9.83 -24.00
CA VAL A 152 12.55 8.80 -22.95
C VAL A 152 12.79 9.46 -21.60
N TYR A 153 11.85 9.33 -20.68
CA TYR A 153 11.95 9.83 -19.31
C TYR A 153 12.31 8.67 -18.39
N ILE A 154 13.43 8.78 -17.69
CA ILE A 154 13.93 7.73 -16.80
C ILE A 154 13.91 8.26 -15.37
N MET A 155 13.01 7.70 -14.56
CA MET A 155 12.86 8.01 -13.14
C MET A 155 13.95 7.28 -12.36
N HIS A 156 14.63 7.98 -11.46
CA HIS A 156 15.70 7.39 -10.67
C HIS A 156 15.80 8.03 -9.27
N SER A 157 16.09 7.21 -8.25
CA SER A 157 16.46 7.68 -6.92
C SER A 157 17.99 7.80 -6.79
N GLY A 158 18.51 9.01 -6.63
CA GLY A 158 19.96 9.28 -6.53
C GLY A 158 20.75 8.98 -7.82
N PHE A 159 22.07 9.15 -7.82
CA PHE A 159 22.87 9.07 -9.06
C PHE A 159 23.30 7.66 -9.50
N GLY A 160 23.03 6.62 -8.70
CA GLY A 160 23.52 5.25 -8.96
C GLY A 160 22.89 4.61 -10.19
N GLY A 161 21.56 4.52 -10.25
CA GLY A 161 20.86 3.89 -11.38
C GLY A 161 21.07 4.63 -12.70
N GLN A 162 21.11 5.96 -12.66
CA GLN A 162 21.45 6.78 -13.83
C GLN A 162 22.83 6.42 -14.42
N ALA A 163 23.86 6.35 -13.56
CA ALA A 163 25.22 6.05 -14.01
C ALA A 163 25.31 4.67 -14.68
N GLU A 164 24.64 3.66 -14.13
CA GLU A 164 24.60 2.31 -14.66
C GLU A 164 23.93 2.25 -16.04
N VAL A 165 22.75 2.89 -16.21
CA VAL A 165 22.08 2.94 -17.52
C VAL A 165 22.93 3.69 -18.56
N VAL A 166 23.59 4.79 -18.18
CA VAL A 166 24.51 5.53 -19.06
C VAL A 166 25.71 4.67 -19.47
N GLU A 167 26.27 3.89 -18.55
CA GLU A 167 27.36 2.96 -18.86
C GLU A 167 26.92 1.92 -19.90
N GLN A 168 25.74 1.31 -19.69
CA GLN A 168 25.20 0.32 -20.62
C GLN A 168 24.85 0.93 -21.99
N LEU A 169 24.29 2.14 -22.05
CA LEU A 169 24.03 2.87 -23.30
C LEU A 169 25.33 3.13 -24.10
N ASN A 170 26.41 3.51 -23.42
CA ASN A 170 27.71 3.74 -24.04
C ASN A 170 28.36 2.45 -24.59
N ALA A 171 27.97 1.29 -24.05
CA ALA A 171 28.44 -0.01 -24.51
C ALA A 171 27.69 -0.53 -25.76
N LEU A 172 26.55 0.06 -26.12
CA LEU A 172 25.74 -0.36 -27.27
C LEU A 172 26.42 -0.05 -28.62
N SER A 173 26.03 -0.81 -29.64
CA SER A 173 26.53 -0.64 -31.01
C SER A 173 25.39 -0.70 -32.03
N PRO A 174 25.18 0.36 -32.84
CA PRO A 174 25.90 1.64 -32.81
C PRO A 174 25.56 2.47 -31.55
N PRO A 175 26.48 3.32 -31.06
CA PRO A 175 26.17 4.24 -29.97
C PRO A 175 25.17 5.31 -30.43
N LEU A 176 24.43 5.89 -29.49
CA LEU A 176 23.60 7.07 -29.75
C LEU A 176 24.48 8.25 -30.19
N THR A 177 23.95 9.06 -31.09
CA THR A 177 24.48 10.38 -31.41
C THR A 177 24.10 11.40 -30.34
N ASP A 178 24.81 12.53 -30.25
CA ASP A 178 24.50 13.59 -29.28
C ASP A 178 23.04 14.10 -29.41
N ALA A 179 22.51 14.15 -30.64
CA ALA A 179 21.13 14.57 -30.90
C ALA A 179 20.10 13.54 -30.45
N GLU A 180 20.45 12.26 -30.48
CA GLU A 180 19.63 11.17 -29.94
C GLU A 180 19.71 11.14 -28.42
N ALA A 181 20.90 11.25 -27.84
CA ALA A 181 21.11 11.30 -26.40
C ALA A 181 20.36 12.47 -25.73
N ALA A 182 20.18 13.60 -26.43
CA ALA A 182 19.40 14.75 -25.96
C ALA A 182 17.88 14.48 -25.81
N ARG A 183 17.38 13.32 -26.25
CA ARG A 183 15.99 12.87 -26.04
C ARG A 183 15.80 12.07 -24.75
N ILE A 184 16.88 11.85 -24.00
CA ILE A 184 16.84 11.12 -22.73
C ILE A 184 16.74 12.15 -21.60
N HIS A 185 15.67 12.08 -20.83
CA HIS A 185 15.36 12.98 -19.72
C HIS A 185 15.49 12.21 -18.42
N TRP A 186 16.42 12.65 -17.56
CA TRP A 186 16.63 12.05 -16.24
C TRP A 186 15.76 12.77 -15.22
N VAL A 187 14.87 12.04 -14.56
CA VAL A 187 13.93 12.59 -13.58
C VAL A 187 14.30 12.06 -12.20
N LEU A 188 14.78 12.95 -11.33
CA LEU A 188 15.06 12.62 -9.93
C LEU A 188 13.72 12.48 -9.19
N MET A 189 13.31 11.24 -8.97
CA MET A 189 12.06 10.88 -8.30
C MET A 189 12.28 9.54 -7.61
N ASP A 190 11.98 9.50 -6.31
CA ASP A 190 12.10 8.25 -5.55
C ASP A 190 11.15 7.18 -6.10
N ASN A 191 11.63 5.94 -6.09
CA ASN A 191 10.94 4.77 -6.62
C ASN A 191 11.43 3.50 -5.93
N GLU A 192 10.54 2.56 -5.67
CA GLU A 192 10.87 1.29 -5.02
C GLU A 192 11.14 0.18 -6.02
N SER A 193 10.48 0.22 -7.19
CA SER A 193 10.59 -0.84 -8.18
C SER A 193 10.83 -0.32 -9.60
N ILE A 194 10.98 -1.27 -10.53
CA ILE A 194 11.27 -1.02 -11.96
C ILE A 194 10.00 -1.12 -12.82
N TRP A 195 8.87 -1.54 -12.25
CA TRP A 195 7.67 -1.99 -12.97
C TRP A 195 6.79 -0.83 -13.44
N MET A 196 7.34 0.02 -14.32
CA MET A 196 6.72 1.27 -14.77
C MET A 196 5.35 1.08 -15.44
N VAL A 197 5.05 -0.09 -16.01
CA VAL A 197 3.70 -0.34 -16.54
C VAL A 197 2.71 -0.55 -15.40
N ASP A 198 3.13 -1.14 -14.29
CA ASP A 198 2.22 -1.58 -13.24
C ASP A 198 1.73 -0.40 -12.45
N TYR A 199 2.62 0.48 -12.00
CA TYR A 199 2.25 1.65 -11.23
C TYR A 199 2.21 2.94 -12.05
N GLY A 200 2.84 3.00 -13.24
CA GLY A 200 2.96 4.25 -13.99
C GLY A 200 1.64 4.76 -14.56
N PRO A 201 1.56 6.05 -14.94
CA PRO A 201 0.31 6.67 -15.34
C PRO A 201 -0.27 6.01 -16.60
N VAL A 202 -1.57 5.72 -16.59
CA VAL A 202 -2.30 5.26 -17.79
C VAL A 202 -2.80 6.48 -18.56
N PRO A 203 -2.29 6.76 -19.77
CA PRO A 203 -2.71 7.93 -20.53
C PRO A 203 -4.12 7.79 -21.08
N ILE A 204 -4.87 8.89 -20.98
CA ILE A 204 -6.21 9.07 -21.54
C ILE A 204 -6.26 10.34 -22.38
N LYS A 205 -7.22 10.42 -23.30
CA LYS A 205 -7.47 11.57 -24.16
C LYS A 205 -8.92 12.02 -24.05
N ASN A 206 -9.12 13.33 -24.11
CA ASN A 206 -10.44 13.92 -24.29
C ASN A 206 -10.81 14.02 -25.78
N ALA A 207 -12.03 14.50 -26.07
CA ALA A 207 -12.55 14.65 -27.43
C ALA A 207 -11.67 15.47 -28.41
N VAL A 208 -10.81 16.36 -27.90
CA VAL A 208 -9.91 17.20 -28.71
C VAL A 208 -8.47 16.67 -28.76
N GLY A 209 -8.20 15.51 -28.14
CA GLY A 209 -6.88 14.87 -28.13
C GLY A 209 -5.88 15.49 -27.14
N THR A 210 -6.37 16.18 -26.11
CA THR A 210 -5.52 16.59 -24.97
C THR A 210 -5.32 15.38 -24.07
N VAL A 211 -4.07 15.13 -23.69
CA VAL A 211 -3.67 13.99 -22.87
C VAL A 211 -3.76 14.37 -21.40
N ALA A 212 -4.30 13.47 -20.59
CA ALA A 212 -4.22 13.44 -19.14
C ALA A 212 -3.85 12.02 -18.70
N PHE A 213 -3.67 11.81 -17.41
CA PHE A 213 -3.32 10.50 -16.86
C PHE A 213 -4.42 9.96 -15.94
N VAL A 214 -4.47 8.64 -15.84
CA VAL A 214 -5.21 7.92 -14.82
C VAL A 214 -4.21 7.23 -13.91
N ASP A 215 -4.49 7.35 -12.62
CA ASP A 215 -3.78 6.77 -11.50
C ASP A 215 -4.71 5.81 -10.76
N PHE A 216 -4.18 4.88 -9.98
CA PHE A 216 -4.93 3.87 -9.24
C PHE A 216 -4.16 3.49 -7.97
N ARG A 217 -4.81 2.75 -7.06
CA ARG A 217 -4.12 2.27 -5.86
C ARG A 217 -3.18 1.13 -6.23
N TYR A 218 -1.90 1.35 -6.00
CA TYR A 218 -0.88 0.32 -6.10
C TYR A 218 -0.59 -0.30 -4.72
N TYR A 219 0.40 -1.19 -4.62
CA TYR A 219 0.68 -1.92 -3.39
C TYR A 219 0.98 -0.99 -2.22
N HIS A 220 0.33 -1.26 -1.08
CA HIS A 220 0.43 -0.43 0.11
C HIS A 220 1.86 -0.07 0.55
N PRO A 221 2.83 -1.00 0.57
CA PRO A 221 4.19 -0.67 1.02
C PRO A 221 5.08 0.01 -0.04
N ARG A 222 4.61 0.16 -1.28
CA ARG A 222 5.35 0.79 -2.39
C ARG A 222 4.80 2.20 -2.64
N ILE A 223 4.92 3.05 -1.62
CA ILE A 223 4.35 4.39 -1.57
C ILE A 223 4.86 5.32 -2.66
N PHE A 224 6.14 5.26 -3.05
CA PHE A 224 6.69 6.14 -4.08
C PHE A 224 6.27 5.70 -5.49
N ASP A 225 6.23 4.40 -5.76
CA ASP A 225 5.64 3.81 -6.96
C ASP A 225 4.16 4.21 -7.09
N ASP A 226 3.38 4.10 -6.01
CA ASP A 226 1.95 4.45 -5.94
C ASP A 226 1.68 5.96 -6.14
N ALA A 227 2.57 6.84 -5.69
CA ALA A 227 2.49 8.28 -5.92
C ALA A 227 2.93 8.69 -7.34
N MET A 228 3.62 7.81 -8.07
CA MET A 228 4.37 8.18 -9.26
C MET A 228 3.49 8.73 -10.39
N PRO A 229 2.32 8.18 -10.73
CA PRO A 229 1.46 8.73 -11.77
C PRO A 229 1.10 10.19 -11.56
N THR A 230 0.71 10.53 -10.34
CA THR A 230 0.29 11.89 -9.99
C THR A 230 1.48 12.84 -10.02
N ARG A 231 2.63 12.42 -9.49
CA ARG A 231 3.86 13.22 -9.55
C ARG A 231 4.37 13.39 -10.98
N VAL A 232 4.34 12.36 -11.81
CA VAL A 232 4.74 12.45 -13.23
C VAL A 232 3.80 13.35 -14.02
N GLY A 233 2.49 13.23 -13.79
CA GLY A 233 1.50 14.13 -14.37
C GLY A 233 1.82 15.59 -14.07
N TYR A 234 2.03 15.89 -12.79
CA TYR A 234 2.20 17.25 -12.32
C TYR A 234 3.64 17.80 -12.54
N ASP A 235 4.66 17.15 -11.97
CA ASP A 235 6.04 17.63 -11.91
C ASP A 235 6.77 17.57 -13.27
N VAL A 236 6.37 16.65 -14.15
CA VAL A 236 7.07 16.39 -15.43
C VAL A 236 6.29 16.91 -16.62
N PHE A 237 5.00 16.56 -16.72
CA PHE A 237 4.19 16.86 -17.91
C PHE A 237 3.24 18.05 -17.76
N GLY A 238 2.98 18.52 -16.54
CA GLY A 238 2.02 19.60 -16.27
C GLY A 238 0.61 19.26 -16.75
N VAL A 239 0.17 18.01 -16.59
CA VAL A 239 -1.17 17.52 -16.93
C VAL A 239 -1.91 17.07 -15.68
N ASP A 240 -3.24 17.01 -15.78
CA ASP A 240 -4.04 16.44 -14.70
C ASP A 240 -3.90 14.92 -14.65
N THR A 241 -3.95 14.41 -13.43
CA THR A 241 -4.02 12.98 -13.14
C THR A 241 -5.32 12.68 -12.40
N PHE A 242 -6.06 11.67 -12.86
CA PHE A 242 -7.32 11.23 -12.28
C PHE A 242 -7.13 9.90 -11.57
N ARG A 243 -7.26 9.88 -10.24
CA ARG A 243 -7.03 8.67 -9.45
C ARG A 243 -8.31 7.88 -9.25
N MET A 244 -8.37 6.71 -9.88
CA MET A 244 -9.48 5.77 -9.84
C MET A 244 -9.49 5.00 -8.51
N PRO A 245 -10.64 4.81 -7.83
CA PRO A 245 -10.74 4.17 -6.51
C PRO A 245 -10.68 2.63 -6.57
N ILE A 246 -9.68 2.07 -7.23
CA ILE A 246 -9.50 0.63 -7.39
C ILE A 246 -8.06 0.22 -7.04
N ASN A 247 -7.87 -1.02 -6.56
CA ASN A 247 -6.55 -1.66 -6.52
C ASN A 247 -6.25 -2.22 -7.91
N PHE A 248 -5.19 -1.75 -8.55
CA PHE A 248 -4.95 -2.10 -9.94
C PHE A 248 -3.47 -2.00 -10.31
N GLU A 249 -3.09 -2.74 -11.35
CA GLU A 249 -1.82 -2.58 -12.02
C GLU A 249 -2.04 -2.43 -13.52
N GLY A 250 -1.38 -1.44 -14.12
CA GLY A 250 -1.54 -1.12 -15.53
C GLY A 250 -1.03 -2.18 -16.51
N GLY A 251 -0.31 -3.22 -16.06
CA GLY A 251 0.00 -4.42 -16.84
C GLY A 251 -1.23 -5.31 -17.10
N ASN A 252 -2.31 -5.12 -16.33
CA ASN A 252 -3.54 -5.88 -16.43
C ASN A 252 -4.65 -5.20 -17.27
N ILE A 253 -4.30 -4.26 -18.15
CA ILE A 253 -5.23 -3.64 -19.11
C ILE A 253 -4.58 -3.43 -20.48
N GLN A 254 -5.33 -3.73 -21.54
CA GLN A 254 -5.04 -3.27 -22.90
C GLN A 254 -6.33 -2.77 -23.56
N MET A 255 -6.23 -1.79 -24.45
CA MET A 255 -7.39 -1.05 -24.97
C MET A 255 -7.30 -0.93 -26.49
N ASP A 256 -8.46 -0.99 -27.16
CA ASP A 256 -8.59 -0.65 -28.59
C ASP A 256 -9.06 0.80 -28.79
N SER A 257 -9.04 1.28 -30.04
CA SER A 257 -9.43 2.67 -30.34
C SER A 257 -10.95 2.89 -30.37
N MET A 258 -11.73 1.82 -30.20
CA MET A 258 -13.20 1.82 -30.22
C MET A 258 -13.82 1.77 -28.82
N GLY A 259 -13.00 1.70 -27.77
CA GLY A 259 -13.45 1.65 -26.37
C GLY A 259 -13.73 0.23 -25.86
N THR A 260 -13.14 -0.80 -26.49
CA THR A 260 -13.04 -2.14 -25.91
C THR A 260 -11.76 -2.25 -25.11
N CYS A 261 -11.89 -2.71 -23.87
CA CYS A 261 -10.80 -2.95 -22.96
C CYS A 261 -10.70 -4.44 -22.62
N TYR A 262 -9.49 -4.93 -22.40
CA TYR A 262 -9.18 -6.32 -22.12
C TYR A 262 -8.44 -6.42 -20.79
N THR A 263 -8.92 -7.28 -19.90
CA THR A 263 -8.31 -7.52 -18.59
C THR A 263 -8.50 -8.97 -18.15
N THR A 264 -7.96 -9.37 -17.01
CA THR A 264 -8.17 -10.71 -16.44
C THR A 264 -9.16 -10.70 -15.27
N GLN A 265 -9.66 -11.89 -14.92
CA GLN A 265 -10.42 -12.11 -13.69
C GLN A 265 -9.65 -11.72 -12.41
N GLY A 266 -8.32 -11.55 -12.47
CA GLY A 266 -7.51 -11.08 -11.35
C GLY A 266 -8.01 -9.77 -10.77
N VAL A 267 -8.42 -8.82 -11.63
CA VAL A 267 -8.97 -7.52 -11.20
C VAL A 267 -10.19 -7.68 -10.30
N LEU A 268 -11.06 -8.64 -10.62
CA LEU A 268 -12.25 -8.92 -9.83
C LEU A 268 -11.90 -9.54 -8.47
N TRP A 269 -10.84 -10.34 -8.41
CA TRP A 269 -10.40 -10.97 -7.16
C TRP A 269 -9.70 -9.98 -6.23
N ASP A 270 -8.91 -9.07 -6.79
CA ASP A 270 -8.15 -8.09 -6.03
C ASP A 270 -9.02 -6.87 -5.61
N ASN A 271 -10.25 -6.79 -6.12
CA ASN A 271 -11.29 -5.82 -5.75
C ASN A 271 -12.61 -6.52 -5.38
N SER A 272 -12.51 -7.58 -4.58
CA SER A 272 -13.66 -8.41 -4.18
C SER A 272 -14.68 -7.72 -3.27
N ASP A 273 -14.35 -6.53 -2.78
CA ASP A 273 -15.22 -5.57 -2.10
C ASP A 273 -16.21 -4.88 -3.04
N ARG A 274 -15.96 -4.92 -4.35
CA ARG A 274 -16.81 -4.36 -5.41
C ARG A 274 -17.47 -5.46 -6.25
N SER A 275 -18.64 -5.15 -6.81
CA SER A 275 -19.26 -5.95 -7.86
C SER A 275 -18.56 -5.76 -9.20
N GLU A 276 -18.67 -6.76 -10.09
CA GLU A 276 -18.17 -6.64 -11.46
C GLU A 276 -18.81 -5.45 -12.21
N ALA A 277 -20.06 -5.11 -11.91
CA ALA A 277 -20.73 -3.96 -12.51
C ALA A 277 -20.07 -2.63 -12.12
N GLU A 278 -19.75 -2.45 -10.84
CA GLU A 278 -19.05 -1.25 -10.35
C GLU A 278 -17.65 -1.13 -10.96
N ILE A 279 -16.92 -2.25 -11.10
CA ILE A 279 -15.62 -2.24 -11.78
C ILE A 279 -15.75 -1.84 -13.25
N ARG A 280 -16.79 -2.33 -13.95
CA ARG A 280 -17.07 -1.94 -15.34
C ARG A 280 -17.39 -0.45 -15.45
N ASP A 281 -18.20 0.10 -14.54
CA ASP A 281 -18.54 1.52 -14.50
C ASP A 281 -17.29 2.38 -14.27
N LEU A 282 -16.41 2.00 -13.34
CA LEU A 282 -15.13 2.68 -13.11
C LEU A 282 -14.23 2.68 -14.36
N PHE A 283 -14.11 1.55 -15.06
CA PHE A 283 -13.33 1.46 -16.29
C PHE A 283 -13.94 2.31 -17.42
N GLU A 284 -15.27 2.39 -17.51
CA GLU A 284 -15.93 3.28 -18.45
C GLU A 284 -15.66 4.76 -18.11
N ASP A 285 -15.79 5.13 -16.85
CA ASP A 285 -15.76 6.52 -16.38
C ASP A 285 -14.35 7.13 -16.34
N TYR A 286 -13.32 6.32 -16.04
CA TYR A 286 -11.92 6.76 -15.99
C TYR A 286 -11.14 6.47 -17.27
N LEU A 287 -11.36 5.32 -17.91
CA LEU A 287 -10.55 4.87 -19.05
C LEU A 287 -11.29 4.94 -20.39
N GLY A 288 -12.61 5.15 -20.39
CA GLY A 288 -13.42 5.15 -21.62
C GLY A 288 -13.75 3.74 -22.14
N CYS A 289 -13.68 2.72 -21.29
CA CYS A 289 -13.97 1.33 -21.62
C CYS A 289 -15.47 1.06 -21.76
N SER A 290 -16.07 1.42 -22.90
CA SER A 290 -17.48 1.11 -23.21
C SER A 290 -17.81 -0.39 -23.25
N GLN A 291 -16.81 -1.24 -23.47
CA GLN A 291 -16.90 -2.68 -23.37
C GLN A 291 -15.67 -3.22 -22.64
N LEU A 292 -15.87 -4.05 -21.61
CA LEU A 292 -14.77 -4.71 -20.89
C LEU A 292 -14.83 -6.23 -21.10
N VAL A 293 -13.81 -6.78 -21.75
CA VAL A 293 -13.62 -8.21 -21.99
C VAL A 293 -12.70 -8.75 -20.90
N ILE A 294 -13.19 -9.76 -20.15
CA ILE A 294 -12.50 -10.33 -18.99
C ILE A 294 -12.13 -11.79 -19.30
N VAL A 295 -10.84 -12.09 -19.36
CA VAL A 295 -10.31 -13.45 -19.65
C VAL A 295 -9.78 -14.13 -18.38
N ALA A 296 -9.56 -15.45 -18.40
CA ALA A 296 -8.91 -16.14 -17.30
C ALA A 296 -7.39 -15.84 -17.28
N PRO A 297 -6.77 -15.53 -16.12
CA PRO A 297 -5.32 -15.39 -16.02
C PRO A 297 -4.62 -16.75 -16.10
N LEU A 298 -3.29 -16.74 -16.30
CA LEU A 298 -2.47 -17.95 -16.16
C LEU A 298 -2.54 -18.46 -14.71
N ALA A 299 -2.77 -19.76 -14.56
CA ALA A 299 -2.75 -20.41 -13.25
C ALA A 299 -1.32 -20.49 -12.70
N ASN A 300 -1.18 -20.18 -11.41
CA ASN A 300 0.07 -20.13 -10.63
C ASN A 300 1.08 -19.06 -11.06
N GLU A 301 0.77 -18.26 -12.08
CA GLU A 301 1.50 -17.04 -12.39
C GLU A 301 1.15 -15.98 -11.33
N GLY A 302 2.17 -15.25 -10.87
CA GLY A 302 2.08 -14.43 -9.66
C GLY A 302 1.39 -13.09 -9.86
N THR A 303 1.50 -12.48 -11.05
CA THR A 303 0.92 -11.16 -11.35
C THR A 303 -0.54 -11.25 -11.76
N ARG A 304 -0.93 -12.34 -12.42
CA ARG A 304 -2.24 -12.55 -13.07
C ARG A 304 -2.51 -11.56 -14.20
N HIS A 305 -1.46 -10.92 -14.71
CA HIS A 305 -1.59 -9.85 -15.70
C HIS A 305 -1.89 -10.38 -17.10
N ILE A 306 -2.69 -9.61 -17.84
CA ILE A 306 -3.04 -9.92 -19.23
C ILE A 306 -1.81 -9.83 -20.15
N ASP A 307 -0.92 -8.87 -19.93
CA ASP A 307 0.26 -8.62 -20.78
C ASP A 307 1.31 -9.75 -20.79
N MET A 308 1.20 -10.71 -19.87
CA MET A 308 2.07 -11.89 -19.82
C MET A 308 1.72 -12.91 -20.90
N PHE A 309 0.48 -12.91 -21.41
CA PHE A 309 0.01 -13.92 -22.38
C PHE A 309 -0.88 -13.36 -23.49
N PHE A 310 -1.20 -12.07 -23.48
CA PHE A 310 -2.06 -11.41 -24.45
C PHE A 310 -1.44 -10.08 -24.90
N LYS A 311 -1.51 -9.78 -26.19
CA LYS A 311 -1.11 -8.49 -26.76
C LYS A 311 -2.03 -8.07 -27.89
N LEU A 312 -2.70 -6.93 -27.73
CA LEU A 312 -3.46 -6.30 -28.80
C LEU A 312 -2.50 -5.58 -29.74
N VAL A 313 -2.55 -5.89 -31.04
CA VAL A 313 -1.59 -5.36 -32.04
C VAL A 313 -2.21 -4.36 -33.00
N ASP A 314 -3.53 -4.39 -33.14
CA ASP A 314 -4.38 -3.37 -33.76
C ASP A 314 -5.83 -3.51 -33.22
N ASP A 315 -6.77 -2.72 -33.76
CA ASP A 315 -8.15 -2.68 -33.28
C ASP A 315 -8.92 -4.01 -33.37
N ASN A 316 -8.45 -4.98 -34.15
CA ASN A 316 -9.17 -6.24 -34.33
C ASN A 316 -8.29 -7.50 -34.27
N THR A 317 -6.99 -7.36 -34.01
CA THR A 317 -6.07 -8.49 -33.94
C THR A 317 -5.39 -8.55 -32.58
N VAL A 318 -5.47 -9.72 -31.95
CA VAL A 318 -4.79 -10.04 -30.70
C VAL A 318 -3.81 -11.18 -30.92
N ILE A 319 -2.66 -11.10 -30.28
CA ILE A 319 -1.75 -12.23 -30.09
C ILE A 319 -1.99 -12.84 -28.71
N LEU A 320 -2.28 -14.14 -28.67
CA LEU A 320 -2.51 -14.90 -27.44
C LEU A 320 -1.52 -16.05 -27.31
N GLY A 321 -1.00 -16.28 -26.12
CA GLY A 321 -0.08 -17.36 -25.80
C GLY A 321 -0.65 -18.75 -26.11
N GLU A 322 0.23 -19.67 -26.45
CA GLU A 322 -0.06 -21.08 -26.64
C GLU A 322 1.01 -21.94 -25.99
N TYR A 323 0.61 -22.76 -25.03
CA TYR A 323 1.40 -23.88 -24.55
C TYR A 323 1.06 -25.17 -25.29
N GLN A 324 2.04 -26.06 -25.39
CA GLN A 324 1.81 -27.46 -25.68
C GLN A 324 1.52 -28.24 -24.39
N THR A 325 0.72 -29.31 -24.46
CA THR A 325 0.32 -30.09 -23.26
C THR A 325 1.50 -30.62 -22.45
N TRP A 326 2.61 -30.95 -23.13
CA TRP A 326 3.81 -31.45 -22.47
C TRP A 326 4.68 -30.35 -21.85
N GLN A 327 4.49 -29.09 -22.24
CA GLN A 327 5.15 -27.93 -21.63
C GLN A 327 4.39 -27.49 -20.38
N ASP A 328 3.09 -27.23 -20.53
CA ASP A 328 2.20 -26.84 -19.44
C ASP A 328 0.78 -27.34 -19.70
N GLY A 329 0.46 -28.51 -19.12
CA GLY A 329 -0.86 -29.11 -19.23
C GLY A 329 -1.94 -28.40 -18.42
N LEU A 330 -1.57 -27.50 -17.49
CA LEU A 330 -2.52 -26.72 -16.69
C LEU A 330 -2.95 -25.45 -17.44
N ASN A 331 -1.99 -24.70 -17.98
CA ASN A 331 -2.25 -23.44 -18.66
C ASN A 331 -2.64 -23.60 -20.13
N LYS A 332 -2.31 -24.73 -20.78
CA LYS A 332 -2.78 -24.99 -22.15
C LYS A 332 -4.31 -24.87 -22.31
N PRO A 333 -5.14 -25.64 -21.58
CA PRO A 333 -6.59 -25.55 -21.75
C PRO A 333 -7.14 -24.16 -21.40
N LEU A 334 -6.58 -23.47 -20.40
CA LEU A 334 -6.97 -22.11 -20.06
C LEU A 334 -6.75 -21.13 -21.21
N LEU A 335 -5.60 -21.21 -21.91
CA LEU A 335 -5.31 -20.36 -23.06
C LEU A 335 -6.14 -20.75 -24.30
N ASP A 336 -6.52 -22.02 -24.44
CA ASP A 336 -7.43 -22.46 -25.51
C ASP A 336 -8.86 -21.95 -25.26
N ASP A 337 -9.36 -22.03 -24.02
CA ASP A 337 -10.67 -21.48 -23.63
C ASP A 337 -10.71 -19.94 -23.77
N ASN A 338 -9.62 -19.25 -23.43
CA ASN A 338 -9.48 -17.81 -23.65
C ASN A 338 -9.48 -17.46 -25.14
N ALA A 339 -8.88 -18.30 -26.01
CA ALA A 339 -8.93 -18.09 -27.46
C ALA A 339 -10.38 -18.17 -27.97
N ASP A 340 -11.12 -19.21 -27.56
CA ASP A 340 -12.53 -19.38 -27.94
C ASP A 340 -13.41 -18.21 -27.45
N LEU A 341 -13.16 -17.71 -26.24
CA LEU A 341 -13.83 -16.52 -25.71
C LEU A 341 -13.52 -15.29 -26.56
N LEU A 342 -12.24 -15.03 -26.85
CA LEU A 342 -11.82 -13.86 -27.63
C LEU A 342 -12.35 -13.91 -29.07
N GLU A 343 -12.35 -15.08 -29.71
CA GLU A 343 -12.94 -15.26 -31.06
C GLU A 343 -14.47 -15.02 -31.07
N SER A 344 -15.13 -15.13 -29.92
CA SER A 344 -16.57 -14.84 -29.77
C SER A 344 -16.90 -13.36 -29.54
N VAL A 345 -15.90 -12.53 -29.25
CA VAL A 345 -16.08 -11.09 -29.00
C VAL A 345 -16.54 -10.40 -30.27
N VAL A 346 -17.62 -9.61 -30.14
CA VAL A 346 -18.09 -8.69 -31.17
C VAL A 346 -17.65 -7.28 -30.78
N LEU A 347 -16.91 -6.62 -31.68
CA LEU A 347 -16.41 -5.26 -31.50
C LEU A 347 -17.50 -4.23 -31.82
N ALA A 348 -17.26 -2.98 -31.44
CA ALA A 348 -18.22 -1.88 -31.64
C ALA A 348 -18.64 -1.67 -33.10
N ASP A 349 -17.76 -1.98 -34.06
CA ASP A 349 -18.05 -1.91 -35.51
C ASP A 349 -18.78 -3.15 -36.06
N GLY A 350 -19.06 -4.13 -35.20
CA GLY A 350 -19.71 -5.41 -35.53
C GLY A 350 -18.78 -6.47 -36.10
N SER A 351 -17.47 -6.21 -36.21
CA SER A 351 -16.48 -7.22 -36.56
C SER A 351 -16.13 -8.11 -35.37
N GLY A 352 -15.49 -9.25 -35.63
CA GLY A 352 -14.96 -10.14 -34.58
C GLY A 352 -13.45 -9.97 -34.43
N LEU A 353 -12.92 -10.40 -33.29
CA LEU A 353 -11.47 -10.42 -33.06
C LEU A 353 -10.79 -11.56 -33.85
N ASN A 354 -9.65 -11.23 -34.43
CA ASN A 354 -8.70 -12.16 -35.03
C ASN A 354 -7.67 -12.57 -33.97
N VAL A 355 -7.72 -13.82 -33.53
CA VAL A 355 -6.81 -14.36 -32.50
C VAL A 355 -5.64 -15.09 -33.16
N VAL A 356 -4.44 -14.53 -33.02
CA VAL A 356 -3.18 -15.12 -33.49
C VAL A 356 -2.49 -15.82 -32.31
N ARG A 357 -2.08 -17.08 -32.49
CA ARG A 357 -1.42 -17.85 -31.41
C ARG A 357 0.10 -17.65 -31.44
N MET A 358 0.69 -17.42 -30.27
CA MET A 358 2.14 -17.26 -30.06
C MET A 358 2.67 -18.41 -29.21
N PRO A 359 3.68 -19.18 -29.67
CA PRO A 359 4.27 -20.24 -28.85
C PRO A 359 4.91 -19.66 -27.58
N MET A 360 4.58 -20.22 -26.43
CA MET A 360 5.17 -19.81 -25.16
C MET A 360 6.49 -20.57 -24.89
N PRO A 361 7.54 -19.90 -24.36
CA PRO A 361 8.76 -20.57 -23.91
C PRO A 361 8.51 -21.50 -22.72
N SER A 362 9.46 -22.40 -22.43
CA SER A 362 9.42 -23.24 -21.24
C SER A 362 9.32 -22.38 -19.96
N ASN A 363 8.33 -22.69 -19.14
CA ASN A 363 8.14 -22.05 -17.84
C ASN A 363 8.85 -22.76 -16.67
N ASP A 364 9.78 -23.67 -17.00
CA ASP A 364 10.55 -24.48 -16.05
C ASP A 364 9.68 -25.17 -14.97
N ASN A 365 8.61 -25.85 -15.41
CA ASN A 365 7.60 -26.44 -14.53
C ASN A 365 6.96 -25.42 -13.58
N GLN A 366 6.49 -24.29 -14.12
CA GLN A 366 5.83 -23.20 -13.39
C GLN A 366 6.73 -22.48 -12.37
N ASN A 367 8.06 -22.49 -12.57
CA ASN A 367 9.01 -21.74 -11.73
C ASN A 367 9.45 -20.41 -12.35
N THR A 368 9.27 -20.20 -13.66
CA THR A 368 9.67 -18.95 -14.33
C THR A 368 8.74 -18.67 -15.49
N TRP A 369 8.02 -17.56 -15.48
CA TRP A 369 6.93 -17.28 -16.41
C TRP A 369 7.40 -16.59 -17.69
N ARG A 370 8.31 -17.25 -18.42
CA ARG A 370 8.85 -16.72 -19.69
C ARG A 370 7.75 -16.51 -20.72
N THR A 371 7.83 -15.39 -21.44
CA THR A 371 6.85 -14.99 -22.46
C THR A 371 7.52 -14.19 -23.57
N TYR A 372 7.16 -14.43 -24.83
CA TYR A 372 7.59 -13.59 -25.95
C TYR A 372 6.63 -12.43 -26.23
N ILE A 373 5.51 -12.36 -25.47
CA ILE A 373 4.36 -11.49 -25.71
C ILE A 373 4.46 -10.17 -24.93
N ASN A 374 5.13 -10.18 -23.77
CA ASN A 374 5.32 -9.02 -22.89
C ASN A 374 6.29 -8.00 -23.52
N SER A 375 5.86 -7.39 -24.62
CA SER A 375 6.61 -6.49 -25.49
C SER A 375 6.06 -5.06 -25.47
N THR A 376 6.92 -4.11 -25.81
CA THR A 376 6.59 -2.67 -25.83
C THR A 376 6.53 -2.15 -27.25
N PHE A 377 5.42 -1.53 -27.61
CA PHE A 377 5.24 -0.91 -28.93
C PHE A 377 5.47 0.59 -28.88
N ILE A 378 6.26 1.09 -29.82
CA ILE A 378 6.54 2.52 -29.94
C ILE A 378 6.47 2.90 -31.42
N THR A 379 5.41 3.62 -31.79
CA THR A 379 5.33 4.30 -33.10
C THR A 379 5.78 5.74 -32.91
N GLY A 380 6.94 6.11 -33.45
CA GLY A 380 7.43 7.48 -33.38
C GLY A 380 7.67 8.11 -34.77
N PRO A 381 8.21 9.34 -34.82
CA PRO A 381 8.47 10.05 -36.06
C PRO A 381 9.47 9.35 -37.01
N LEU A 382 10.38 8.53 -36.48
CA LEU A 382 11.40 7.83 -37.27
C LEU A 382 10.95 6.45 -37.76
N GLY A 383 10.03 5.80 -37.04
CA GLY A 383 9.65 4.43 -37.32
C GLY A 383 8.80 3.81 -36.24
N LYS A 384 8.51 2.52 -36.41
CA LYS A 384 7.76 1.69 -35.46
C LYS A 384 8.67 0.60 -34.93
N VAL A 385 8.81 0.49 -33.61
CA VAL A 385 9.63 -0.54 -32.97
C VAL A 385 8.77 -1.35 -32.00
N ASN A 386 8.95 -2.66 -32.07
CA ASN A 386 8.42 -3.63 -31.11
C ASN A 386 9.62 -4.20 -30.35
N GLU A 387 9.76 -3.80 -29.09
CA GLU A 387 10.80 -4.25 -28.19
C GLU A 387 10.29 -5.47 -27.42
N TRP A 388 10.72 -6.66 -27.82
CA TRP A 388 10.17 -7.90 -27.30
C TRP A 388 11.22 -8.74 -26.57
N PRO A 389 10.83 -9.40 -25.47
CA PRO A 389 11.74 -10.22 -24.69
C PRO A 389 12.17 -11.47 -25.44
N THR A 390 13.43 -11.84 -25.28
CA THR A 390 14.02 -13.08 -25.78
C THR A 390 14.76 -13.78 -24.67
N TYR A 391 15.01 -15.08 -24.85
CA TYR A 391 15.59 -15.92 -23.80
C TYR A 391 16.67 -16.83 -24.39
N SER A 392 17.66 -17.20 -23.58
CA SER A 392 18.69 -18.16 -24.03
C SER A 392 18.17 -19.59 -24.17
N VAL A 393 16.94 -19.85 -23.72
CA VAL A 393 16.24 -21.14 -23.82
C VAL A 393 15.32 -21.19 -25.05
N ASP A 394 15.02 -22.42 -25.48
CA ASP A 394 14.08 -22.74 -26.57
C ASP A 394 14.25 -21.91 -27.86
N PRO A 395 15.45 -21.91 -28.49
CA PRO A 395 15.72 -21.10 -29.67
C PRO A 395 14.79 -21.39 -30.86
N ASP A 396 14.28 -22.62 -30.97
CA ASP A 396 13.32 -23.00 -32.02
C ASP A 396 11.93 -22.36 -31.78
N LEU A 397 11.51 -22.18 -30.52
CA LEU A 397 10.27 -21.48 -30.20
C LEU A 397 10.45 -19.96 -30.38
N GLN A 398 11.61 -19.43 -30.01
CA GLN A 398 11.93 -18.03 -30.26
C GLN A 398 11.89 -17.68 -31.75
N ALA A 399 12.44 -18.55 -32.61
CA ALA A 399 12.38 -18.34 -34.07
C ALA A 399 10.94 -18.40 -34.61
N GLN A 400 10.07 -19.22 -34.02
CA GLN A 400 8.64 -19.24 -34.36
C GLN A 400 7.94 -17.98 -33.88
N ALA A 401 8.23 -17.50 -32.67
CA ALA A 401 7.69 -16.26 -32.14
C ALA A 401 8.09 -15.04 -32.99
N GLU A 402 9.35 -14.98 -33.43
CA GLU A 402 9.83 -13.96 -34.37
C GLU A 402 9.02 -13.98 -35.69
N ALA A 403 8.76 -15.17 -36.25
CA ALA A 403 7.94 -15.28 -37.46
C ALA A 403 6.48 -14.85 -37.25
N VAL A 404 5.91 -15.07 -36.05
CA VAL A 404 4.58 -14.56 -35.69
C VAL A 404 4.60 -13.04 -35.65
N TRP A 405 5.60 -12.43 -35.00
CA TRP A 405 5.76 -10.97 -34.99
C TRP A 405 5.88 -10.38 -36.40
N GLU A 406 6.78 -10.92 -37.23
CA GLU A 406 7.03 -10.43 -38.59
C GLU A 406 5.80 -10.54 -39.51
N SER A 407 5.00 -11.59 -39.32
CA SER A 407 3.80 -11.82 -40.15
C SER A 407 2.59 -11.03 -39.67
N THR A 408 2.44 -10.82 -38.36
CA THR A 408 1.30 -10.12 -37.76
C THR A 408 1.50 -8.60 -37.80
N MET A 409 2.73 -8.12 -37.63
CA MET A 409 3.06 -6.70 -37.58
C MET A 409 4.08 -6.32 -38.67
N PRO A 410 3.73 -6.50 -39.96
CA PRO A 410 4.66 -6.21 -41.04
C PRO A 410 5.04 -4.72 -41.07
N GLY A 411 6.33 -4.45 -41.23
CA GLY A 411 6.87 -3.08 -41.29
C GLY A 411 7.24 -2.47 -39.94
N TRP A 412 7.11 -3.23 -38.85
CA TRP A 412 7.71 -2.90 -37.57
C TRP A 412 9.15 -3.42 -37.49
N THR A 413 10.01 -2.68 -36.79
CA THR A 413 11.32 -3.17 -36.37
C THR A 413 11.14 -4.02 -35.11
N HIS A 414 11.39 -5.33 -35.21
CA HIS A 414 11.31 -6.23 -34.05
C HIS A 414 12.66 -6.29 -33.33
N GLN A 415 12.83 -5.47 -32.30
CA GLN A 415 14.03 -5.42 -31.49
C GLN A 415 13.95 -6.49 -30.38
N LYS A 416 14.91 -7.42 -30.40
CA LYS A 416 15.06 -8.45 -29.38
C LYS A 416 15.79 -7.89 -28.16
N VAL A 417 15.24 -8.11 -26.97
CA VAL A 417 15.89 -7.74 -25.70
C VAL A 417 16.09 -8.99 -24.86
N LEU A 418 17.35 -9.34 -24.52
CA LEU A 418 17.64 -10.57 -23.79
C LEU A 418 17.18 -10.43 -22.33
N SER A 419 16.19 -11.21 -21.93
CA SER A 419 15.41 -10.99 -20.69
C SER A 419 15.54 -12.13 -19.68
N ASP A 420 16.62 -12.93 -19.74
CA ASP A 420 16.81 -14.10 -18.87
C ASP A 420 16.84 -13.75 -17.38
N THR A 421 17.43 -12.60 -17.03
CA THR A 421 17.57 -12.16 -15.63
C THR A 421 16.27 -11.58 -15.11
N ILE A 422 15.66 -10.62 -15.83
CA ILE A 422 14.46 -9.91 -15.37
C ILE A 422 13.24 -10.83 -15.20
N ILE A 423 13.07 -11.83 -16.06
CA ILE A 423 11.91 -12.72 -16.03
C ILE A 423 11.85 -13.62 -14.79
N THR A 424 12.97 -13.77 -14.08
CA THR A 424 12.99 -14.47 -12.78
C THR A 424 12.30 -13.68 -11.66
N TRP A 425 11.95 -12.41 -11.95
CA TRP A 425 11.16 -11.51 -11.11
C TRP A 425 9.72 -11.33 -11.61
N ASN A 426 9.27 -12.21 -12.51
CA ASN A 426 7.92 -12.30 -13.09
C ASN A 426 7.47 -11.15 -14.02
N GLY A 427 8.42 -10.41 -14.60
CA GLY A 427 8.11 -9.40 -15.62
C GLY A 427 9.15 -9.33 -16.73
N ALA A 428 8.81 -8.64 -17.83
CA ALA A 428 9.73 -8.41 -18.94
C ALA A 428 9.62 -6.98 -19.50
N MET A 429 9.69 -6.78 -20.82
CA MET A 429 9.88 -5.46 -21.43
C MET A 429 8.66 -4.57 -21.30
N HIS A 430 7.47 -5.13 -21.48
CA HIS A 430 6.24 -4.37 -21.24
C HIS A 430 6.14 -3.98 -19.77
N CYS A 431 6.42 -4.90 -18.83
CA CYS A 431 6.35 -4.65 -17.40
C CYS A 431 7.15 -3.42 -16.91
N ILE A 432 8.29 -3.12 -17.56
CA ILE A 432 9.20 -2.05 -17.13
C ILE A 432 9.05 -0.74 -17.90
N SER A 433 8.02 -0.62 -18.75
CA SER A 433 7.84 0.59 -19.57
C SER A 433 6.39 1.04 -19.67
N ARG A 434 6.21 2.35 -19.85
CA ARG A 434 4.92 2.96 -20.15
C ARG A 434 5.09 3.97 -21.27
N THR A 435 4.29 3.90 -22.32
CA THR A 435 4.34 4.89 -23.41
C THR A 435 3.32 5.99 -23.18
N VAL A 436 3.63 7.19 -23.68
CA VAL A 436 2.70 8.33 -23.67
C VAL A 436 2.36 8.69 -25.12
N PRO A 437 1.07 8.64 -25.49
CA PRO A 437 0.67 8.91 -26.85
C PRO A 437 0.82 10.40 -27.17
N GLY A 438 1.02 10.71 -28.45
CA GLY A 438 1.04 12.07 -28.95
C GLY A 438 -0.30 12.77 -28.71
N GLY A 439 -0.24 14.06 -28.43
CA GLY A 439 -1.38 14.90 -28.11
C GLY A 439 -0.92 16.17 -27.42
N ASN A 440 -1.85 17.09 -27.16
CA ASN A 440 -1.52 18.27 -26.36
C ASN A 440 -1.41 17.85 -24.89
N LEU A 441 -0.27 18.08 -24.26
CA LEU A 441 -0.09 17.91 -22.81
C LEU A 441 -0.49 19.23 -22.14
N ALA A 442 -1.68 19.25 -21.55
CA ALA A 442 -2.19 20.39 -20.80
C ALA A 442 -3.23 19.94 -19.76
N PRO A 443 -3.43 20.72 -18.67
CA PRO A 443 -4.50 20.44 -17.72
C PRO A 443 -5.87 20.49 -18.40
N TRP A 444 -6.74 19.53 -18.05
CA TRP A 444 -8.15 19.49 -18.40
C TRP A 444 -8.98 20.39 -17.49
N VAL A 445 -8.56 20.55 -16.23
CA VAL A 445 -9.19 21.36 -15.20
C VAL A 445 -8.42 22.68 -15.06
N PRO A 446 -9.09 23.85 -15.16
CA PRO A 446 -8.44 25.13 -14.94
C PRO A 446 -7.97 25.30 -13.49
N ALA A 447 -6.75 25.81 -13.31
CA ALA A 447 -6.22 26.15 -11.99
C ALA A 447 -7.09 27.18 -11.25
N GLY A 448 -7.35 26.93 -9.98
CA GLY A 448 -7.96 27.85 -9.03
C GLY A 448 -6.97 28.90 -8.52
N THR A 449 -7.46 29.76 -7.64
CA THR A 449 -6.64 30.77 -6.94
C THR A 449 -6.78 30.60 -5.44
N CYS A 450 -5.68 30.68 -4.72
CA CYS A 450 -5.67 30.60 -3.28
C CYS A 450 -6.11 31.93 -2.67
N ILE A 451 -7.28 31.95 -2.06
CA ILE A 451 -7.87 33.15 -1.47
C ILE A 451 -8.05 32.91 0.02
N ALA A 452 -7.24 33.60 0.82
CA ALA A 452 -7.31 33.56 2.28
C ALA A 452 -7.16 32.15 2.88
N GLY A 453 -6.30 31.31 2.29
CA GLY A 453 -6.00 29.98 2.80
C GLY A 453 -6.86 28.86 2.20
N SER A 454 -7.80 29.18 1.29
CA SER A 454 -8.66 28.20 0.63
C SER A 454 -8.69 28.41 -0.86
N CYS A 455 -8.75 27.33 -1.61
CA CYS A 455 -8.81 27.35 -3.05
C CYS A 455 -10.17 27.86 -3.51
N SER A 456 -10.17 29.04 -4.15
CA SER A 456 -11.31 29.47 -4.95
C SER A 456 -11.23 28.73 -6.28
N ALA A 457 -11.97 27.63 -6.39
CA ALA A 457 -12.01 26.78 -7.57
C ALA A 457 -12.41 27.60 -8.83
N ALA A 458 -11.57 27.57 -9.87
CA ALA A 458 -11.87 28.25 -11.15
C ALA A 458 -12.97 27.55 -11.96
N SER A 459 -13.28 26.32 -11.57
CA SER A 459 -14.40 25.50 -12.05
C SER A 459 -14.93 24.68 -10.88
N SER A 460 -16.16 24.18 -10.94
CA SER A 460 -16.73 23.30 -9.91
C SER A 460 -16.07 21.93 -9.81
N PHE A 461 -15.03 21.69 -10.59
CA PHE A 461 -14.32 20.42 -10.67
C PHE A 461 -12.83 20.56 -10.31
N ALA A 462 -12.41 21.74 -9.85
CA ALA A 462 -11.05 21.96 -9.38
C ALA A 462 -10.98 21.71 -7.87
N TYR A 463 -9.80 21.37 -7.36
CA TYR A 463 -9.57 21.24 -5.92
C TYR A 463 -10.10 22.45 -5.13
N ASP A 464 -10.98 22.17 -4.16
CA ASP A 464 -11.70 23.14 -3.31
C ASP A 464 -11.34 22.94 -1.82
N GLY A 465 -10.04 22.82 -1.53
CA GLY A 465 -9.53 22.64 -0.16
C GLY A 465 -8.58 23.75 0.29
N ASP A 466 -7.83 23.48 1.37
CA ASP A 466 -6.88 24.42 1.94
C ASP A 466 -5.65 24.60 1.03
N CYS A 467 -5.10 25.82 1.03
CA CYS A 467 -3.95 26.18 0.22
C CYS A 467 -3.10 27.26 0.88
N ASP A 468 -1.80 27.23 0.59
CA ASP A 468 -0.88 28.33 0.92
C ASP A 468 -0.63 29.27 -0.26
N THR A 469 -0.65 28.73 -1.49
CA THR A 469 -0.42 29.47 -2.74
C THR A 469 -1.33 28.93 -3.85
N ASP A 470 -1.46 29.68 -4.96
CA ASP A 470 -2.22 29.25 -6.15
C ASP A 470 -1.73 27.90 -6.72
N VAL A 471 -0.51 27.49 -6.38
CA VAL A 471 0.08 26.19 -6.78
C VAL A 471 -0.70 25.04 -6.15
N GLY A 472 -1.22 25.21 -4.93
CA GLY A 472 -2.02 24.19 -4.25
C GLY A 472 -3.46 24.07 -4.75
N CYS A 473 -3.88 24.91 -5.71
CA CYS A 473 -5.24 24.95 -6.24
C CYS A 473 -5.36 24.38 -7.65
N GLN A 474 -4.59 23.33 -7.96
CA GLN A 474 -4.51 22.73 -9.29
C GLN A 474 -5.03 21.30 -9.26
N GLY A 475 -5.48 20.81 -10.42
CA GLY A 475 -5.98 19.45 -10.57
C GLY A 475 -7.49 19.29 -10.32
N PRO A 476 -8.00 18.07 -10.57
CA PRO A 476 -9.40 17.74 -10.37
C PRO A 476 -9.80 17.72 -8.89
N GLU A 477 -11.09 17.92 -8.63
CA GLU A 477 -11.71 17.82 -7.31
C GLU A 477 -11.48 16.43 -6.72
N TRP A 478 -11.16 16.39 -5.42
CA TRP A 478 -10.96 15.17 -4.68
C TRP A 478 -12.27 14.74 -4.04
N LEU A 479 -12.66 13.49 -4.26
CA LEU A 479 -13.81 12.90 -3.57
C LEU A 479 -13.51 12.70 -2.08
N CYS A 480 -12.23 12.59 -1.70
CA CYS A 480 -11.77 12.42 -0.33
C CYS A 480 -10.47 13.21 -0.08
N ASN A 481 -10.47 14.16 0.86
CA ASN A 481 -9.29 15.00 1.20
C ASN A 481 -8.19 14.27 2.00
N SER A 482 -8.42 13.00 2.35
CA SER A 482 -7.45 12.10 2.98
C SER A 482 -7.56 10.77 2.26
N ASN A 483 -6.43 10.14 1.96
CA ASN A 483 -6.34 8.93 1.11
C ASN A 483 -6.93 7.66 1.72
N VAL A 484 -7.68 7.84 2.81
CA VAL A 484 -8.64 6.91 3.34
C VAL A 484 -9.92 7.73 3.43
N CYS A 485 -10.92 7.38 2.61
CA CYS A 485 -12.22 8.00 2.74
C CYS A 485 -12.72 7.73 4.17
N ASN A 486 -12.88 8.82 4.92
CA ASN A 486 -12.83 8.81 6.38
C ASN A 486 -14.11 8.20 6.97
N CYS A 487 -14.08 6.91 7.30
CA CYS A 487 -15.04 6.27 8.17
C CYS A 487 -14.66 6.47 9.65
N ASN A 488 -14.19 7.66 10.04
CA ASN A 488 -13.58 8.06 11.32
C ASN A 488 -12.99 6.90 12.14
N GLY A 489 -12.07 6.20 11.50
CA GLY A 489 -11.26 5.13 12.10
C GLY A 489 -11.84 3.72 11.99
N VAL A 490 -13.05 3.54 11.45
CA VAL A 490 -13.58 2.19 11.14
C VAL A 490 -12.82 1.66 9.94
N THR A 491 -12.06 0.60 10.15
CA THR A 491 -11.28 -0.11 9.13
C THR A 491 -12.13 -1.22 8.50
N GLU A 492 -11.57 -1.93 7.50
CA GLU A 492 -12.15 -3.15 6.93
C GLU A 492 -12.27 -4.30 7.94
N GLU A 493 -11.70 -4.19 9.16
CA GLU A 493 -11.82 -5.18 10.24
C GLU A 493 -13.15 -5.11 11.01
N ASN A 494 -13.96 -4.09 10.69
CA ASN A 494 -15.25 -3.79 11.29
C ASN A 494 -15.16 -3.52 12.81
N CYS A 495 -16.27 -3.10 13.42
CA CYS A 495 -16.43 -2.98 14.87
C CYS A 495 -17.86 -3.35 15.26
N CYS A 496 -18.13 -3.53 16.56
CA CYS A 496 -19.46 -3.81 17.07
C CYS A 496 -20.05 -2.60 17.79
N GLU A 497 -21.22 -2.14 17.34
CA GLU A 497 -22.00 -1.11 18.02
C GLU A 497 -23.47 -1.53 18.08
N ASP A 498 -24.09 -1.45 19.26
CA ASP A 498 -25.50 -1.77 19.49
C ASP A 498 -25.99 -3.12 18.91
N GLY A 499 -25.13 -4.15 18.94
CA GLY A 499 -25.46 -5.48 18.42
C GLY A 499 -25.40 -5.60 16.89
N ALA A 500 -24.88 -4.59 16.21
CA ALA A 500 -24.56 -4.59 14.78
C ALA A 500 -23.05 -4.59 14.55
N VAL A 501 -22.64 -5.16 13.42
CA VAL A 501 -21.29 -5.00 12.87
C VAL A 501 -21.29 -3.75 12.00
N ILE A 502 -20.32 -2.85 12.21
CA ILE A 502 -20.12 -1.61 11.44
C ILE A 502 -18.84 -1.77 10.62
N THR A 503 -18.88 -1.53 9.32
CA THR A 503 -17.72 -1.59 8.42
C THR A 503 -17.56 -0.29 7.64
N CYS A 504 -16.38 -0.08 7.07
CA CYS A 504 -16.13 0.94 6.07
C CYS A 504 -15.94 0.29 4.71
N VAL A 505 -16.74 0.68 3.72
CA VAL A 505 -16.54 0.30 2.32
C VAL A 505 -16.65 1.58 1.52
N ASP A 506 -15.66 1.87 0.66
CA ASP A 506 -15.67 3.04 -0.22
C ASP A 506 -15.85 4.41 0.48
N GLY A 507 -15.47 4.50 1.76
CA GLY A 507 -15.64 5.74 2.51
C GLY A 507 -17.01 5.96 3.13
N GLU A 508 -17.91 4.99 2.99
CA GLU A 508 -19.21 5.00 3.63
C GLU A 508 -19.28 3.92 4.73
N LEU A 509 -19.93 4.26 5.84
CA LEU A 509 -20.19 3.33 6.91
C LEU A 509 -21.39 2.44 6.57
N PHE A 510 -21.16 1.14 6.56
CA PHE A 510 -22.23 0.14 6.45
C PHE A 510 -22.46 -0.53 7.80
N SER A 511 -23.72 -0.76 8.15
CA SER A 511 -24.11 -1.44 9.38
C SER A 511 -24.95 -2.67 9.11
N TYR A 512 -24.66 -3.77 9.81
CA TYR A 512 -25.38 -5.03 9.69
C TYR A 512 -25.80 -5.52 11.07
N ALA A 513 -27.11 -5.56 11.34
CA ALA A 513 -27.63 -6.01 12.63
C ALA A 513 -27.46 -7.53 12.82
N CYS A 514 -26.85 -7.95 13.92
CA CYS A 514 -26.72 -9.37 14.24
C CYS A 514 -27.99 -9.91 14.90
N THR A 515 -28.35 -11.16 14.59
CA THR A 515 -29.45 -11.81 15.29
C THR A 515 -29.01 -12.18 16.71
N ALA A 516 -29.72 -11.63 17.71
CA ALA A 516 -29.53 -11.87 19.16
C ALA A 516 -28.26 -11.30 19.82
N ASP A 517 -27.83 -10.08 19.46
CA ASP A 517 -26.69 -9.35 20.05
C ASP A 517 -25.34 -10.10 19.99
N GLN A 518 -25.22 -11.08 19.09
CA GLN A 518 -24.01 -11.88 18.90
C GLN A 518 -23.03 -11.23 17.91
N CYS A 519 -22.64 -9.99 18.20
CA CYS A 519 -21.52 -9.35 17.51
C CYS A 519 -20.24 -9.60 18.31
N GLY A 520 -19.22 -10.20 17.69
CA GLY A 520 -17.97 -10.52 18.36
C GLY A 520 -16.85 -10.95 17.41
N TRP A 521 -15.66 -11.13 17.98
CA TRP A 521 -14.44 -11.39 17.23
C TRP A 521 -14.41 -12.79 16.60
N ASP A 522 -14.22 -12.85 15.28
CA ASP A 522 -13.99 -14.08 14.52
C ASP A 522 -12.47 -14.34 14.43
N ALA A 523 -11.89 -15.00 15.44
CA ALA A 523 -10.45 -15.21 15.54
C ALA A 523 -9.80 -15.92 14.32
N PRO A 524 -10.44 -16.87 13.63
CA PRO A 524 -9.94 -17.40 12.36
C PRO A 524 -9.78 -16.38 11.24
N ASN A 525 -10.69 -15.40 11.13
CA ASN A 525 -10.74 -14.47 10.00
C ASN A 525 -10.29 -13.04 10.36
N GLN A 526 -10.03 -12.77 11.65
CA GLN A 526 -9.48 -11.51 12.17
C GLN A 526 -10.36 -10.27 11.92
N PHE A 527 -11.69 -10.39 12.05
CA PHE A 527 -12.61 -9.24 12.01
C PHE A 527 -13.86 -9.46 12.91
N TYR A 528 -14.66 -8.42 13.14
CA TYR A 528 -15.92 -8.54 13.88
C TYR A 528 -17.08 -9.01 12.99
N ASN A 529 -17.79 -10.05 13.43
CA ASN A 529 -18.86 -10.66 12.66
C ASN A 529 -20.05 -11.08 13.54
N CYS A 530 -21.20 -11.29 12.89
CA CYS A 530 -22.39 -11.84 13.52
C CYS A 530 -22.26 -13.35 13.77
N GLY A 531 -22.77 -13.81 14.92
CA GLY A 531 -22.69 -15.20 15.36
C GLY A 531 -21.46 -15.53 16.20
N PHE A 532 -20.61 -14.53 16.47
CA PHE A 532 -19.40 -14.64 17.30
C PHE A 532 -19.54 -13.81 18.59
N THR A 533 -18.69 -14.08 19.57
CA THR A 533 -18.72 -13.39 20.88
C THR A 533 -17.30 -13.14 21.38
N GLY A 534 -17.07 -12.03 22.07
CA GLY A 534 -15.78 -11.66 22.67
C GLY A 534 -15.15 -10.42 22.05
N GLU A 535 -14.09 -9.93 22.69
CA GLU A 535 -13.24 -8.83 22.24
C GLU A 535 -12.13 -9.35 21.31
N GLY A 536 -11.72 -8.53 20.36
CA GLY A 536 -10.52 -8.71 19.55
C GLY A 536 -9.23 -8.39 20.34
N PRO A 537 -8.07 -8.46 19.68
CA PRO A 537 -6.80 -8.02 20.25
C PRO A 537 -6.83 -6.51 20.58
N ALA A 538 -5.90 -6.03 21.41
CA ALA A 538 -5.85 -4.63 21.85
C ALA A 538 -5.73 -3.60 20.70
N SER A 539 -5.29 -4.04 19.52
CA SER A 539 -5.21 -3.25 18.29
C SER A 539 -6.55 -3.07 17.57
N SER A 540 -7.56 -3.89 17.88
CA SER A 540 -8.86 -3.90 17.18
C SER A 540 -9.99 -4.01 18.23
N PRO A 541 -10.23 -2.95 19.02
CA PRO A 541 -11.22 -2.95 20.10
C PRO A 541 -12.64 -3.15 19.58
N LYS A 542 -13.52 -3.72 20.39
CA LYS A 542 -14.88 -4.05 19.94
C LYS A 542 -15.73 -2.81 19.64
N ALA A 543 -15.48 -1.70 20.30
CA ALA A 543 -16.20 -0.45 20.10
C ALA A 543 -15.62 0.34 18.92
N CYS A 544 -16.50 0.98 18.14
CA CYS A 544 -16.09 1.80 17.01
C CYS A 544 -15.32 3.06 17.46
N PRO A 545 -14.23 3.44 16.77
CA PRO A 545 -13.22 4.42 17.24
C PRO A 545 -13.64 5.89 17.32
N TRP A 546 -14.88 6.21 16.95
CA TRP A 546 -15.46 7.55 17.00
C TRP A 546 -15.77 7.99 18.44
N ASN A 547 -15.68 7.07 19.41
CA ASN A 547 -15.73 7.36 20.83
C ASN A 547 -14.34 7.32 21.47
N SER A 548 -13.69 8.50 21.49
CA SER A 548 -12.55 8.90 22.33
C SER A 548 -11.29 8.02 22.28
N CYS A 549 -10.36 8.30 21.36
CA CYS A 549 -8.96 7.97 21.58
C CYS A 549 -8.45 8.81 22.75
N THR A 550 -8.02 8.16 23.84
CA THR A 550 -7.43 8.85 25.00
C THR A 550 -5.92 8.59 24.97
N PRO A 551 -5.07 9.60 24.71
CA PRO A 551 -3.62 9.44 24.63
C PRO A 551 -3.06 8.77 25.88
N SER A 552 -2.21 7.76 25.72
CA SER A 552 -1.70 6.97 26.85
C SER A 552 -0.18 6.90 26.87
N CYS A 553 0.44 7.86 27.56
CA CYS A 553 1.87 7.88 27.85
C CYS A 553 2.26 7.19 29.16
N ALA A 554 1.36 6.39 29.74
CA ALA A 554 1.59 5.75 31.02
C ALA A 554 2.73 4.72 30.92
N GLY A 555 3.91 5.09 31.44
CA GLY A 555 5.10 4.24 31.47
C GLY A 555 6.08 4.46 30.32
N GLN A 556 5.86 5.48 29.48
CA GLN A 556 6.74 5.83 28.37
C GLN A 556 7.36 7.23 28.57
N SER A 557 8.61 7.42 28.15
CA SER A 557 9.34 8.71 28.19
C SER A 557 9.61 9.30 26.79
N CYS A 558 9.34 8.53 25.74
CA CYS A 558 9.46 8.90 24.33
C CYS A 558 8.64 7.91 23.49
N GLY A 559 8.34 8.23 22.23
CA GLY A 559 7.58 7.35 21.32
C GLY A 559 6.12 7.78 21.14
N ASP A 560 5.36 7.03 20.36
CA ASP A 560 3.97 7.33 19.96
C ASP A 560 2.98 7.23 21.15
N ASP A 561 1.95 8.09 21.19
CA ASP A 561 0.95 8.12 22.26
C ASP A 561 -0.32 7.27 22.00
N GLY A 562 -0.35 6.56 20.88
CA GLY A 562 -1.43 5.70 20.41
C GLY A 562 -2.59 6.45 19.72
N CYS A 563 -2.48 7.77 19.52
CA CYS A 563 -3.52 8.62 18.94
C CYS A 563 -2.96 9.67 17.96
N GLY A 564 -1.78 9.44 17.38
CA GLY A 564 -1.13 10.36 16.43
C GLY A 564 -0.34 11.52 17.07
N GLY A 565 -0.10 11.47 18.39
CA GLY A 565 0.81 12.35 19.13
C GLY A 565 2.03 11.59 19.67
N SER A 566 2.89 12.25 20.46
CA SER A 566 4.08 11.61 21.06
C SER A 566 4.22 11.84 22.57
N CYS A 567 4.78 10.85 23.27
CA CYS A 567 4.98 10.78 24.70
C CYS A 567 6.31 11.41 25.21
N GLY A 568 7.00 12.17 24.36
CA GLY A 568 8.25 12.89 24.66
C GLY A 568 9.37 12.66 23.65
N SER A 569 10.50 13.35 23.84
CA SER A 569 11.69 13.31 22.97
C SER A 569 12.97 13.02 23.77
N CYS A 570 13.90 12.25 23.20
CA CYS A 570 15.15 11.88 23.87
C CYS A 570 16.25 12.96 23.75
N GLY A 571 17.24 12.90 24.64
CA GLY A 571 18.40 13.80 24.62
C GLY A 571 19.31 13.58 23.41
N VAL A 572 20.25 14.50 23.18
CA VAL A 572 21.13 14.52 21.99
C VAL A 572 22.01 13.27 21.77
N ASP A 573 22.11 12.37 22.76
CA ASP A 573 22.89 11.12 22.70
C ASP A 573 22.05 9.86 23.06
N GLU A 574 20.71 9.96 22.99
CA GLU A 574 19.78 8.89 23.34
C GLU A 574 18.78 8.62 22.22
N VAL A 575 18.44 7.34 22.00
CA VAL A 575 17.42 6.91 21.03
C VAL A 575 16.22 6.33 21.75
N CYS A 576 15.03 6.50 21.18
CA CYS A 576 13.81 5.98 21.78
C CYS A 576 13.65 4.48 21.47
N GLN A 577 13.74 3.63 22.49
CA GLN A 577 13.58 2.19 22.32
C GLN A 577 12.58 1.64 23.34
N ALA A 578 11.50 1.03 22.84
CA ALA A 578 10.41 0.46 23.66
C ALA A 578 9.82 1.47 24.67
N GLY A 579 9.62 2.71 24.23
CA GLY A 579 9.03 3.77 25.06
C GLY A 579 9.98 4.36 26.10
N SER A 580 11.30 4.06 26.04
CA SER A 580 12.32 4.59 26.96
C SER A 580 13.51 5.16 26.18
N CYS A 581 14.07 6.28 26.66
CA CYS A 581 15.31 6.82 26.09
C CYS A 581 16.50 5.98 26.57
N VAL A 582 17.27 5.47 25.62
CA VAL A 582 18.47 4.65 25.88
C VAL A 582 19.69 5.23 25.18
N THR A 583 20.84 5.20 25.85
CA THR A 583 22.12 5.68 25.30
C THR A 583 22.68 4.71 24.26
N ASP A 584 23.08 5.22 23.09
CA ASP A 584 23.59 4.48 21.94
C ASP A 584 24.90 3.70 22.24
N PRO A 585 25.00 2.37 22.00
CA PRO A 585 26.18 1.58 22.33
C PRO A 585 27.09 1.32 21.12
N GLY A 586 27.94 2.27 20.71
CA GLY A 586 29.05 1.88 19.80
C GLY A 586 29.97 2.94 19.19
N CYS A 587 29.54 4.19 18.99
CA CYS A 587 30.24 5.08 18.06
C CYS A 587 31.23 6.10 18.66
N GLY A 588 31.45 6.09 19.98
CA GLY A 588 32.53 6.87 20.61
C GLY A 588 32.45 8.40 20.36
N GLY A 589 31.25 8.94 20.18
CA GLY A 589 31.00 10.38 19.93
C GLY A 589 30.98 10.78 18.46
N LEU A 590 31.11 9.85 17.51
CA LEU A 590 30.89 10.11 16.08
C LEU A 590 29.40 10.04 15.74
N THR A 591 28.90 11.02 15.00
CA THR A 591 27.54 11.05 14.47
C THR A 591 27.53 10.70 12.97
N TRP A 592 26.35 10.54 12.38
CA TRP A 592 26.21 10.32 10.93
C TRP A 592 26.71 11.51 10.08
N ILE A 593 26.76 12.71 10.67
CA ILE A 593 27.25 13.95 10.04
C ILE A 593 28.77 13.89 9.80
N GLY A 594 29.49 13.11 10.62
CA GLY A 594 30.92 12.91 10.51
C GLY A 594 31.80 14.12 10.84
N CYS A 595 33.10 13.99 10.61
CA CYS A 595 34.12 15.03 10.75
C CYS A 595 35.35 14.72 9.87
N CYS A 596 36.19 15.73 9.59
CA CYS A 596 37.38 15.60 8.75
C CYS A 596 38.68 15.64 9.59
N ASP A 597 39.35 14.50 9.75
CA ASP A 597 40.73 14.47 10.23
C ASP A 597 41.70 14.65 9.05
N GLY A 598 41.99 15.91 8.71
CA GLY A 598 42.76 16.26 7.52
C GLY A 598 41.98 15.94 6.25
N ASP A 599 42.47 14.98 5.46
CA ASP A 599 41.81 14.49 4.23
C ASP A 599 41.01 13.20 4.48
N VAL A 600 40.79 12.80 5.73
CA VAL A 600 40.08 11.57 6.10
C VAL A 600 38.74 11.93 6.73
N LEU A 601 37.65 11.53 6.08
CA LEU A 601 36.30 11.64 6.60
C LEU A 601 36.03 10.49 7.57
N ASN A 602 35.52 10.78 8.77
CA ASN A 602 35.11 9.79 9.77
C ASN A 602 33.65 10.04 10.15
N TRP A 603 32.79 9.01 10.17
CA TRP A 603 31.38 9.13 10.56
C TRP A 603 30.86 7.84 11.17
N CYS A 604 29.71 7.88 11.84
CA CYS A 604 29.04 6.70 12.36
C CYS A 604 27.89 6.29 11.44
N GLN A 605 27.84 5.02 11.07
CA GLN A 605 26.74 4.43 10.31
C GLN A 605 26.45 3.05 10.88
N ASP A 606 25.18 2.75 11.14
CA ASP A 606 24.71 1.47 11.68
C ASP A 606 25.41 1.03 13.00
N GLY A 607 25.75 1.99 13.87
CA GLY A 607 26.44 1.74 15.13
C GLY A 607 27.93 1.36 14.99
N ALA A 608 28.50 1.52 13.79
CA ALA A 608 29.91 1.31 13.51
C ALA A 608 30.59 2.59 13.01
N PRO A 609 31.80 2.91 13.51
CA PRO A 609 32.60 4.01 12.97
C PRO A 609 33.16 3.62 11.60
N LEU A 610 32.85 4.43 10.58
CA LEU A 610 33.34 4.32 9.22
C LEU A 610 34.32 5.45 8.89
N THR A 611 35.23 5.17 7.95
CA THR A 611 36.25 6.13 7.50
C THR A 611 36.45 6.07 5.99
N GLN A 612 36.68 7.23 5.36
CA GLN A 612 36.96 7.37 3.94
C GLN A 612 38.11 8.35 3.70
N ASN A 613 39.07 7.98 2.85
CA ASN A 613 40.12 8.91 2.42
C ASN A 613 39.63 9.76 1.25
N CYS A 614 39.60 11.07 1.41
CA CYS A 614 39.26 12.04 0.38
C CYS A 614 40.52 12.46 -0.42
N ASN A 615 40.29 13.12 -1.56
CA ASN A 615 41.39 13.79 -2.28
C ASN A 615 41.97 14.94 -1.45
N PRO A 616 43.26 15.30 -1.61
CA PRO A 616 43.90 16.34 -0.81
C PRO A 616 43.15 17.67 -0.84
N GLY A 617 42.73 18.17 0.32
CA GLY A 617 41.96 19.40 0.50
C GLY A 617 40.46 19.28 0.18
N MET A 618 39.96 18.07 -0.07
CA MET A 618 38.59 17.80 -0.49
C MET A 618 37.81 16.96 0.52
N CYS A 619 38.19 16.98 1.80
CA CYS A 619 37.30 16.59 2.90
C CYS A 619 36.73 17.88 3.45
N GLY A 620 35.41 18.10 3.41
CA GLY A 620 34.87 19.33 3.96
C GLY A 620 33.36 19.42 4.07
N TRP A 621 32.87 20.59 4.48
CA TRP A 621 31.48 20.80 4.81
C TRP A 621 30.63 21.09 3.58
N ASP A 622 29.49 20.43 3.52
CA ASP A 622 28.38 20.67 2.61
C ASP A 622 27.13 21.00 3.43
N ASP A 623 26.42 22.07 3.04
CA ASP A 623 25.27 22.59 3.80
C ASP A 623 24.05 21.63 3.79
N GLN A 624 24.03 20.64 2.90
CA GLN A 624 22.97 19.65 2.77
C GLN A 624 23.34 18.29 3.38
N TYR A 625 24.61 17.87 3.30
CA TYR A 625 25.03 16.51 3.65
C TYR A 625 26.01 16.41 4.82
N GLY A 626 26.46 17.53 5.40
CA GLY A 626 27.45 17.53 6.47
C GLY A 626 28.88 17.38 5.94
N TYR A 627 29.73 16.60 6.62
CA TYR A 627 31.10 16.39 6.16
C TYR A 627 31.16 15.33 5.05
N ILE A 628 31.68 15.69 3.88
CA ILE A 628 31.78 14.79 2.71
C ILE A 628 33.14 14.88 2.02
N CYS A 629 33.48 13.83 1.27
CA CYS A 629 34.55 13.90 0.28
C CYS A 629 34.05 14.59 -1.00
N GLY A 630 34.66 15.70 -1.40
CA GLY A 630 34.26 16.53 -2.54
C GLY A 630 33.98 17.99 -2.16
N ALA A 631 33.82 18.26 -0.87
CA ALA A 631 33.62 19.60 -0.31
C ALA A 631 34.90 20.14 0.36
N SER A 632 34.89 21.42 0.73
CA SER A 632 36.05 22.09 1.35
C SER A 632 35.60 23.19 2.31
N GLY A 633 36.36 23.41 3.39
CA GLY A 633 36.11 24.47 4.37
C GLY A 633 35.25 24.08 5.60
N PRO A 634 35.56 24.63 6.79
CA PRO A 634 34.92 24.26 8.07
C PRO A 634 33.40 24.34 8.01
N GLY A 635 32.72 23.39 8.66
CA GLY A 635 31.30 23.46 8.90
C GLY A 635 30.92 24.47 9.98
N PRO A 636 29.62 24.57 10.29
CA PRO A 636 29.08 25.38 11.38
C PRO A 636 29.76 25.06 12.70
N ALA A 637 29.77 26.03 13.63
CA ALA A 637 30.45 25.88 14.92
C ALA A 637 29.93 24.70 15.78
N GLU A 638 28.73 24.21 15.49
CA GLU A 638 28.10 23.05 16.12
C GLU A 638 28.70 21.70 15.66
N TYR A 639 29.32 21.66 14.48
CA TYR A 639 29.93 20.46 13.90
C TYR A 639 31.40 20.72 13.58
N PRO A 640 32.33 20.47 14.52
CA PRO A 640 33.72 20.86 14.39
C PRO A 640 34.47 20.08 13.30
N TRP A 641 35.32 20.79 12.56
CA TRP A 641 36.04 20.25 11.40
C TRP A 641 37.02 19.12 11.73
N GLN A 642 37.78 19.22 12.83
CA GLN A 642 38.73 18.18 13.20
C GLN A 642 38.09 17.17 14.17
N CYS A 643 38.27 15.88 13.86
CA CYS A 643 37.93 14.79 14.75
C CYS A 643 38.97 14.71 15.88
N ASP A 644 38.94 15.60 16.88
CA ASP A 644 39.87 15.45 18.00
C ASP A 644 39.30 15.73 19.38
N SER A 645 39.41 14.67 20.18
CA SER A 645 39.37 14.55 21.63
C SER A 645 38.31 15.37 22.35
N CYS A 646 37.26 14.68 22.78
CA CYS A 646 36.39 15.21 23.80
C CYS A 646 37.24 15.71 24.99
N SER A 647 37.16 17.02 25.27
CA SER A 647 37.86 17.65 26.37
C SER A 647 36.97 17.61 27.59
N ALA A 648 37.34 16.79 28.57
CA ALA A 648 36.59 16.62 29.82
C ALA A 648 36.30 17.98 30.46
N ASP A 649 35.04 18.43 30.39
CA ASP A 649 34.61 19.69 30.97
C ASP A 649 33.89 19.47 32.30
N CYS A 650 34.65 19.71 33.36
CA CYS A 650 34.19 19.68 34.74
C CYS A 650 33.93 21.08 35.32
N SER A 651 33.92 22.11 34.48
CA SER A 651 33.72 23.48 34.92
C SER A 651 32.30 23.66 35.45
N GLY A 652 32.19 23.88 36.77
CA GLY A 652 30.90 24.01 37.46
C GLY A 652 30.27 22.69 37.91
N LYS A 653 30.91 21.53 37.64
CA LYS A 653 30.42 20.19 38.04
C LYS A 653 31.17 19.67 39.28
N THR A 654 30.46 19.06 40.24
CA THR A 654 31.06 18.42 41.44
C THR A 654 30.94 16.90 41.47
N CYS A 655 30.00 16.33 40.72
CA CYS A 655 29.98 14.93 40.29
C CYS A 655 29.27 14.85 38.92
N GLY A 656 29.35 13.72 38.21
CA GLY A 656 28.66 13.50 36.93
C GLY A 656 29.61 13.34 35.74
N ASP A 657 29.08 13.08 34.55
CA ASP A 657 29.89 12.82 33.36
C ASP A 657 30.68 14.06 32.91
N ASP A 658 31.91 13.83 32.47
CA ASP A 658 32.76 14.89 31.93
C ASP A 658 32.50 15.22 30.46
N GLY A 659 31.50 14.57 29.86
CA GLY A 659 31.08 14.71 28.48
C GLY A 659 31.85 13.77 27.54
N CYS A 660 32.80 12.99 28.06
CA CYS A 660 33.79 12.25 27.30
C CYS A 660 33.96 10.79 27.74
N GLY A 661 33.00 10.27 28.52
CA GLY A 661 33.05 8.91 29.09
C GLY A 661 33.90 8.79 30.36
N GLY A 662 34.36 9.91 30.92
CA GLY A 662 34.94 10.02 32.27
C GLY A 662 33.97 10.65 33.27
N SER A 663 34.43 11.01 34.47
CA SER A 663 33.55 11.65 35.47
C SER A 663 34.23 12.80 36.22
N CYS A 664 33.48 13.88 36.40
CA CYS A 664 33.83 15.08 37.12
C CYS A 664 33.64 14.94 38.63
N GLY A 665 34.33 13.98 39.25
CA GLY A 665 34.29 13.72 40.68
C GLY A 665 33.17 12.78 41.13
N SER A 666 33.18 12.42 42.41
CA SER A 666 32.27 11.42 42.99
C SER A 666 31.68 11.91 44.31
N CYS A 667 30.37 11.78 44.46
CA CYS A 667 29.64 12.32 45.60
C CYS A 667 29.89 11.47 46.88
N PRO A 668 29.89 12.07 48.09
CA PRO A 668 30.06 11.33 49.36
C PRO A 668 28.91 10.33 49.63
N SER A 669 29.14 9.33 50.49
CA SER A 669 28.11 8.32 50.81
C SER A 669 26.82 8.95 51.33
N GLY A 670 25.69 8.66 50.68
CA GLY A 670 24.37 9.23 50.98
C GLY A 670 23.94 10.38 50.05
N TYR A 671 24.75 10.72 49.04
CA TYR A 671 24.47 11.75 48.03
C TYR A 671 24.58 11.14 46.63
N SER A 672 23.71 11.55 45.70
CA SER A 672 23.70 11.16 44.28
C SER A 672 24.04 12.36 43.43
N CYS A 673 24.56 12.08 42.24
CA CYS A 673 24.80 13.13 41.27
C CYS A 673 23.49 13.47 40.57
N THR A 674 23.05 14.72 40.67
CA THR A 674 21.86 15.24 39.98
C THR A 674 22.16 16.67 39.55
N ASP A 675 21.93 17.00 38.29
CA ASP A 675 22.35 18.27 37.64
C ASP A 675 23.82 18.62 37.87
N PHE A 676 24.69 17.61 37.79
CA PHE A 676 26.13 17.74 37.99
C PHE A 676 26.57 18.26 39.37
N GLN A 677 25.69 18.19 40.38
CA GLN A 677 25.97 18.53 41.77
C GLN A 677 25.66 17.36 42.71
N CYS A 678 26.38 17.27 43.84
CA CYS A 678 26.10 16.27 44.87
C CYS A 678 24.80 16.64 45.61
N GLN A 679 23.68 16.03 45.24
CA GLN A 679 22.42 16.20 45.97
C GLN A 679 22.21 15.06 46.96
N CYS A 680 21.73 15.39 48.16
CA CYS A 680 21.53 14.41 49.22
C CYS A 680 20.41 13.45 48.83
N VAL A 681 20.66 12.15 48.83
CA VAL A 681 19.64 11.13 48.51
C VAL A 681 18.87 10.84 49.79
N PRO A 682 17.56 11.16 49.83
CA PRO A 682 16.71 10.82 50.97
C PRO A 682 16.77 9.32 51.26
N GLN A 683 17.29 8.92 52.42
CA GLN A 683 17.44 7.51 52.80
C GLN A 683 16.19 7.05 53.55
N CYS A 684 15.14 6.73 52.81
CA CYS A 684 13.85 6.36 53.40
C CYS A 684 13.65 4.86 53.63
N GLY A 685 14.38 4.01 52.92
CA GLY A 685 14.28 2.56 53.10
C GLY A 685 12.83 2.08 53.01
N VAL A 686 12.37 1.35 54.03
CA VAL A 686 11.01 0.81 54.18
C VAL A 686 10.10 1.64 55.09
N ASN A 687 10.51 2.87 55.45
CA ASN A 687 9.78 3.69 56.41
C ASN A 687 8.75 4.58 55.70
N GLU A 688 7.50 4.50 56.14
CA GLU A 688 6.34 5.25 55.60
C GLU A 688 6.29 6.70 56.10
N CYS A 689 6.99 7.02 57.18
CA CYS A 689 7.03 8.36 57.77
C CYS A 689 8.33 8.57 58.58
N GLY A 690 8.70 9.84 58.83
CA GLY A 690 9.88 10.20 59.64
C GLY A 690 11.03 10.83 58.84
N PRO A 691 12.11 11.28 59.49
CA PRO A 691 13.16 12.10 58.86
C PRO A 691 13.97 11.32 57.82
N ASN A 692 14.17 11.91 56.64
CA ASN A 692 14.78 11.26 55.48
C ASN A 692 16.31 11.38 55.38
N GLY A 693 16.97 11.82 56.45
CA GLY A 693 18.42 11.99 56.50
C GLY A 693 18.97 13.21 55.75
N CYS A 694 18.14 13.93 54.98
CA CYS A 694 18.55 15.10 54.17
C CYS A 694 17.82 16.40 54.58
N GLY A 695 17.20 16.42 55.77
CA GLY A 695 16.47 17.57 56.29
C GLY A 695 14.97 17.62 55.93
N GLY A 696 14.46 16.62 55.20
CA GLY A 696 13.03 16.40 54.94
C GLY A 696 12.49 15.13 55.64
N SER A 697 11.28 14.67 55.27
CA SER A 697 10.69 13.41 55.75
C SER A 697 10.41 12.41 54.62
N CYS A 698 10.31 11.12 54.95
CA CYS A 698 10.06 9.99 54.06
C CYS A 698 8.59 9.76 53.71
N GLY A 699 7.73 10.56 54.31
CA GLY A 699 6.28 10.54 54.16
C GLY A 699 5.64 11.27 55.34
N SER A 700 4.31 11.38 55.30
CA SER A 700 3.48 11.98 56.35
C SER A 700 2.31 11.03 56.59
N CYS A 701 1.98 10.74 57.85
CA CYS A 701 0.84 9.88 58.16
C CYS A 701 -0.49 10.60 57.94
N ASP A 702 -1.52 9.83 57.61
CA ASP A 702 -2.89 10.32 57.48
C ASP A 702 -3.43 10.88 58.81
N VAL A 703 -4.46 11.72 58.72
CA VAL A 703 -5.01 12.45 59.87
C VAL A 703 -5.59 11.47 60.90
N GLY A 704 -4.90 11.33 62.04
CA GLY A 704 -5.26 10.44 63.15
C GLY A 704 -4.17 9.44 63.53
N ASP A 705 -3.16 9.29 62.68
CA ASP A 705 -2.04 8.37 62.91
C ASP A 705 -0.79 9.11 63.40
N THR A 706 -0.02 8.46 64.26
CA THR A 706 1.27 8.96 64.73
C THR A 706 2.41 8.08 64.24
N CYS A 707 3.47 8.73 63.76
CA CYS A 707 4.65 8.04 63.24
C CYS A 707 5.50 7.48 64.40
N GLU A 708 5.46 6.16 64.60
CA GLU A 708 6.33 5.47 65.56
C GLU A 708 7.27 4.52 64.82
N ALA A 709 8.57 4.71 65.04
CA ALA A 709 9.65 3.86 64.51
C ALA A 709 9.63 3.64 62.97
N GLY A 710 9.05 4.57 62.21
CA GLY A 710 9.04 4.53 60.75
C GLY A 710 7.77 3.99 60.11
N SER A 711 6.75 3.62 60.89
CA SER A 711 5.41 3.23 60.40
C SER A 711 4.31 4.09 61.04
N CYS A 712 3.22 4.30 60.30
CA CYS A 712 2.05 5.01 60.80
C CYS A 712 1.21 4.09 61.69
N VAL A 713 0.95 4.51 62.93
CA VAL A 713 0.20 3.71 63.91
C VAL A 713 -0.99 4.52 64.44
N CYS A 714 -2.19 3.91 64.39
CA CYS A 714 -3.47 4.56 64.75
C CYS A 714 -3.54 4.89 66.23
N ALA A 715 -3.72 6.18 66.54
CA ALA A 715 -3.91 6.67 67.90
C ALA A 715 -5.37 7.11 68.08
N ALA A 716 -6.18 6.27 68.73
CA ALA A 716 -7.59 6.56 68.95
C ALA A 716 -7.77 7.88 69.71
N SER A 717 -8.46 8.85 69.10
CA SER A 717 -8.63 10.19 69.66
C SER A 717 -10.07 10.66 69.59
N CYS A 718 -10.62 10.91 70.77
CA CYS A 718 -11.95 11.48 70.98
C CYS A 718 -11.88 12.94 71.43
N ASP A 719 -10.70 13.56 71.40
CA ASP A 719 -10.54 14.93 71.90
C ASP A 719 -11.34 15.91 71.05
N GLY A 720 -12.29 16.58 71.70
CA GLY A 720 -13.24 17.50 71.08
C GLY A 720 -14.53 16.86 70.56
N LYS A 721 -14.72 15.53 70.65
CA LYS A 721 -15.90 14.82 70.14
C LYS A 721 -16.83 14.33 71.27
N GLN A 722 -18.14 14.44 71.06
CA GLN A 722 -19.25 13.99 71.92
C GLN A 722 -19.97 12.74 71.38
N CYS A 723 -19.97 12.53 70.06
CA CYS A 723 -20.45 11.31 69.42
C CYS A 723 -19.65 11.03 68.13
N GLY A 724 -19.73 9.81 67.57
CA GLY A 724 -19.02 9.43 66.32
C GLY A 724 -17.84 8.47 66.52
N THR A 725 -17.12 8.12 65.46
CA THR A 725 -16.04 7.12 65.51
C THR A 725 -14.76 7.69 66.13
N ASP A 726 -13.99 6.82 66.80
CA ASP A 726 -12.71 7.17 67.43
C ASP A 726 -11.49 7.07 66.51
N GLY A 727 -11.74 6.79 65.23
CA GLY A 727 -10.72 6.67 64.19
C GLY A 727 -10.06 5.30 64.08
N CYS A 728 -10.24 4.39 65.04
CA CYS A 728 -9.58 3.07 65.03
C CYS A 728 -10.58 1.89 65.21
N GLY A 729 -11.84 2.09 64.83
CA GLY A 729 -12.89 1.06 64.84
C GLY A 729 -13.77 1.02 66.10
N GLY A 730 -13.62 1.97 67.04
CA GLY A 730 -14.53 2.21 68.17
C GLY A 730 -15.32 3.53 68.02
N SER A 731 -16.03 3.94 69.08
CA SER A 731 -16.88 5.14 69.07
C SER A 731 -16.68 6.03 70.31
N CYS A 732 -16.65 7.35 70.10
CA CYS A 732 -16.45 8.41 71.10
C CYS A 732 -17.72 8.82 71.88
N GLY A 733 -18.89 8.21 71.63
CA GLY A 733 -20.16 8.48 72.33
C GLY A 733 -21.39 8.39 71.41
N THR A 734 -22.59 8.55 71.99
CA THR A 734 -23.88 8.60 71.26
C THR A 734 -24.74 9.77 71.76
N CYS A 735 -25.41 10.47 70.85
CA CYS A 735 -26.16 11.69 71.14
C CYS A 735 -27.59 11.36 71.67
N GLU A 736 -28.19 12.26 72.46
CA GLU A 736 -29.57 12.09 72.98
C GLU A 736 -30.64 12.17 71.85
N PRO A 737 -31.82 11.52 72.02
CA PRO A 737 -32.86 11.48 70.98
C PRO A 737 -33.32 12.88 70.55
N GLY A 738 -33.21 13.18 69.25
CA GLY A 738 -33.54 14.49 68.66
C GLY A 738 -32.33 15.32 68.21
N ASN A 739 -31.10 14.83 68.43
CA ASN A 739 -29.86 15.43 67.92
C ASN A 739 -29.11 14.44 67.02
N ASN A 740 -28.48 14.96 65.95
CA ASN A 740 -27.66 14.17 65.02
C ASN A 740 -26.16 14.36 65.33
N CYS A 741 -25.38 13.29 65.10
CA CYS A 741 -23.92 13.32 65.25
C CYS A 741 -23.27 13.89 63.99
N ILE A 742 -22.90 15.16 63.99
CA ILE A 742 -22.24 15.81 62.85
C ILE A 742 -20.86 16.29 63.28
N SER A 743 -19.83 15.84 62.57
CA SER A 743 -18.43 16.22 62.79
C SER A 743 -17.95 16.07 64.25
N GLY A 744 -18.47 15.06 64.95
CA GLY A 744 -18.08 14.78 66.32
C GLY A 744 -18.90 15.50 67.40
N LEU A 745 -19.88 16.34 67.07
CA LEU A 745 -20.70 17.08 68.05
C LEU A 745 -22.18 16.71 67.93
N CYS A 746 -22.91 16.71 69.07
CA CYS A 746 -24.35 16.53 69.08
C CYS A 746 -25.02 17.86 68.68
N VAL A 747 -25.62 17.93 67.49
CA VAL A 747 -26.30 19.15 67.04
C VAL A 747 -27.82 18.95 66.89
N PRO A 748 -28.65 19.93 67.28
CA PRO A 748 -30.10 19.89 67.07
C PRO A 748 -30.45 20.12 65.60
N ASP A 749 -31.39 19.33 65.08
CA ASP A 749 -31.80 19.36 63.67
C ASP A 749 -32.49 20.69 63.32
N SER A 750 -31.91 21.48 62.40
CA SER A 750 -32.58 22.64 61.78
C SER A 750 -31.97 23.10 60.44
N GLY A 751 -32.63 22.73 59.32
CA GLY A 751 -33.04 23.61 58.21
C GLY A 751 -32.06 23.99 57.09
N GLY A 752 -32.26 23.44 55.88
CA GLY A 752 -31.43 23.68 54.68
C GLY A 752 -32.16 23.79 53.34
N CYS A 753 -33.34 24.44 53.26
CA CYS A 753 -34.09 24.55 51.97
C CYS A 753 -34.62 25.94 51.56
N GLY A 754 -34.40 27.01 52.33
CA GLY A 754 -34.93 28.33 51.95
C GLY A 754 -36.46 28.35 51.74
N ASN A 755 -36.94 28.97 50.65
CA ASN A 755 -38.37 29.08 50.30
C ASN A 755 -38.89 27.95 49.39
N ILE A 756 -38.05 26.99 49.01
CA ILE A 756 -38.43 25.93 48.07
C ILE A 756 -39.22 24.88 48.85
N SER A 757 -40.45 24.64 48.42
CA SER A 757 -41.36 23.70 49.08
C SER A 757 -41.17 22.27 48.57
N THR A 758 -41.75 21.30 49.28
CA THR A 758 -41.87 19.89 48.83
C THR A 758 -42.69 19.73 47.55
N ALA A 759 -43.40 20.77 47.09
CA ALA A 759 -44.13 20.75 45.81
C ALA A 759 -43.23 21.06 44.60
N GLY A 760 -41.97 21.43 44.82
CA GLY A 760 -40.98 21.72 43.77
C GLY A 760 -41.25 22.97 42.95
N GLU A 761 -40.23 23.49 42.29
CA GLU A 761 -40.29 24.61 41.33
C GLU A 761 -39.50 24.23 40.08
N CYS A 762 -40.04 24.53 38.89
CA CYS A 762 -39.34 24.28 37.62
C CYS A 762 -38.47 25.48 37.23
N GLN A 763 -37.23 25.22 36.83
CA GLN A 763 -36.37 26.18 36.13
C GLN A 763 -35.91 25.59 34.80
N GLY A 764 -36.55 26.01 33.71
CA GLY A 764 -36.36 25.34 32.41
C GLY A 764 -36.88 23.90 32.50
N ASP A 765 -36.06 22.95 32.06
CA ASP A 765 -36.38 21.52 32.10
C ASP A 765 -35.87 20.85 33.38
N SER A 766 -35.39 21.61 34.38
CA SER A 766 -34.94 21.07 35.67
C SER A 766 -35.99 21.29 36.77
N LEU A 767 -36.34 20.24 37.49
CA LEU A 767 -37.18 20.26 38.69
C LEU A 767 -36.32 20.43 39.95
N ILE A 768 -36.60 21.48 40.72
CA ILE A 768 -35.91 21.74 41.99
C ILE A 768 -36.91 21.54 43.13
N SER A 769 -36.67 20.60 44.03
CA SER A 769 -37.56 20.29 45.16
C SER A 769 -36.81 20.19 46.48
N CYS A 770 -37.50 20.46 47.59
CA CYS A 770 -36.94 20.23 48.92
C CYS A 770 -37.57 18.97 49.53
N VAL A 771 -36.74 17.97 49.84
CA VAL A 771 -37.19 16.76 50.55
C VAL A 771 -36.20 16.50 51.69
N ASP A 772 -36.71 16.30 52.90
CA ASP A 772 -35.90 16.05 54.11
C ASP A 772 -34.81 17.11 54.35
N ASP A 773 -35.18 18.39 54.23
CA ASP A 773 -34.30 19.57 54.41
C ASP A 773 -33.06 19.59 53.49
N SER A 774 -33.09 18.79 52.43
CA SER A 774 -32.09 18.73 51.37
C SER A 774 -32.68 19.17 50.03
N LEU A 775 -31.92 19.99 49.32
CA LEU A 775 -32.29 20.54 48.03
C LEU A 775 -31.96 19.52 46.94
N ASN A 776 -32.98 19.02 46.26
CA ASN A 776 -32.87 18.07 45.16
C ASN A 776 -33.08 18.80 43.83
N VAL A 777 -32.20 18.54 42.87
CA VAL A 777 -32.29 19.02 41.49
C VAL A 777 -32.34 17.80 40.58
N GLU A 778 -33.41 17.70 39.78
CA GLU A 778 -33.63 16.64 38.81
C GLU A 778 -33.76 17.27 37.43
N ASP A 779 -32.87 16.92 36.49
CA ASP A 779 -32.99 17.35 35.10
C ASP A 779 -34.00 16.45 34.38
N CYS A 780 -35.13 17.02 33.96
CA CYS A 780 -36.18 16.27 33.30
C CYS A 780 -35.79 15.94 31.86
N LEU A 781 -36.03 14.70 31.45
CA LEU A 781 -35.69 14.19 30.12
C LEU A 781 -36.39 14.94 28.96
N HIS A 782 -37.52 15.61 29.23
CA HIS A 782 -38.30 16.33 28.20
C HIS A 782 -38.74 17.73 28.63
N CYS A 783 -39.62 17.85 29.64
CA CYS A 783 -40.01 19.14 30.20
C CYS A 783 -40.46 19.04 31.66
N CYS A 784 -40.27 20.10 32.45
CA CYS A 784 -40.79 20.20 33.83
C CYS A 784 -42.13 20.96 33.84
N GLY A 785 -43.14 20.46 34.56
CA GLY A 785 -44.44 21.14 34.65
C GLY A 785 -45.35 20.67 35.78
N TRP A 786 -46.48 21.36 35.96
CA TRP A 786 -47.41 21.12 37.07
C TRP A 786 -48.35 19.94 36.79
N SER A 787 -48.29 18.89 37.63
CA SER A 787 -49.24 17.78 37.57
C SER A 787 -50.43 18.01 38.50
N ASN A 788 -51.64 18.04 37.92
CA ASN A 788 -52.87 18.10 38.71
C ASN A 788 -53.15 16.81 39.49
N ALA A 789 -52.58 15.68 39.08
CA ALA A 789 -52.74 14.39 39.74
C ALA A 789 -51.88 14.29 41.01
N ALA A 790 -50.65 14.82 40.95
CA ALA A 790 -49.71 14.83 42.08
C ALA A 790 -49.81 16.12 42.93
N ALA A 791 -50.47 17.16 42.42
CA ALA A 791 -50.56 18.49 43.03
C ALA A 791 -49.18 19.12 43.35
N MET A 792 -48.21 18.89 42.47
CA MET A 792 -46.82 19.38 42.54
C MET A 792 -46.20 19.46 41.13
N ASN A 793 -45.06 20.15 41.01
CA ASN A 793 -44.26 20.13 39.79
C ASN A 793 -43.53 18.78 39.65
N VAL A 794 -43.55 18.22 38.44
CA VAL A 794 -42.94 16.92 38.11
C VAL A 794 -42.31 16.99 36.71
N CYS A 795 -41.41 16.05 36.42
CA CYS A 795 -40.99 15.78 35.04
C CYS A 795 -42.15 15.13 34.28
N LEU A 796 -42.53 15.72 33.14
CA LEU A 796 -43.67 15.29 32.34
C LEU A 796 -43.22 14.38 31.19
N GLU A 797 -44.10 13.45 30.82
CA GLU A 797 -43.93 12.62 29.63
C GLU A 797 -44.18 13.44 28.34
N PRO A 798 -43.59 13.07 27.19
CA PRO A 798 -43.61 13.87 25.96
C PRO A 798 -44.99 14.33 25.50
N SER A 799 -46.04 13.53 25.74
CA SER A 799 -47.42 13.81 25.34
C SER A 799 -48.09 14.96 26.12
N GLU A 800 -47.48 15.40 27.22
CA GLU A 800 -48.02 16.43 28.12
C GLU A 800 -47.28 17.78 27.98
N CYS A 801 -46.21 17.83 27.16
CA CYS A 801 -45.47 19.06 26.86
C CYS A 801 -46.16 19.86 25.72
N PRO A 802 -46.30 21.20 25.82
CA PRO A 802 -46.85 22.01 24.74
C PRO A 802 -45.88 22.08 23.55
N CYS A 803 -46.21 21.40 22.45
CA CYS A 803 -45.41 21.32 21.22
C CYS A 803 -46.13 22.01 20.04
N THR A 804 -45.38 22.74 19.19
CA THR A 804 -45.93 23.41 17.99
C THR A 804 -45.46 22.67 16.72
N PRO A 805 -46.36 22.03 15.95
CA PRO A 805 -45.96 21.18 14.83
C PRO A 805 -45.46 21.99 13.63
N VAL A 806 -44.37 21.53 13.01
CA VAL A 806 -43.74 22.16 11.83
C VAL A 806 -43.77 21.18 10.66
N CYS A 807 -44.34 21.61 9.52
CA CYS A 807 -44.54 20.76 8.34
C CYS A 807 -44.16 21.44 7.01
N ASP A 808 -43.42 22.55 7.05
CA ASP A 808 -43.22 23.38 5.88
C ASP A 808 -42.37 22.66 4.81
N GLY A 809 -43.06 22.13 3.79
CA GLY A 809 -42.49 21.45 2.63
C GLY A 809 -42.67 19.92 2.61
N ALA A 810 -43.08 19.28 3.71
CA ALA A 810 -43.19 17.83 3.80
C ALA A 810 -44.57 17.29 3.36
N GLN A 811 -44.58 16.23 2.56
CA GLN A 811 -45.77 15.52 2.05
C GLN A 811 -46.20 14.33 2.93
N CYS A 812 -45.26 13.69 3.63
CA CYS A 812 -45.52 12.70 4.68
C CYS A 812 -44.39 12.77 5.74
N GLY A 813 -44.56 12.09 6.88
CA GLY A 813 -43.55 12.04 7.95
C GLY A 813 -43.88 12.89 9.19
N PRO A 814 -43.11 12.74 10.28
CA PRO A 814 -43.47 13.27 11.59
C PRO A 814 -43.37 14.80 11.65
N ASN A 815 -44.36 15.44 12.29
CA ASN A 815 -44.49 16.89 12.43
C ASN A 815 -43.73 17.48 13.63
N GLY A 816 -42.83 16.70 14.24
CA GLY A 816 -42.04 17.09 15.42
C GLY A 816 -42.81 17.10 16.74
N CYS A 817 -44.10 16.75 16.76
CA CYS A 817 -44.96 16.81 17.95
C CYS A 817 -45.85 15.57 18.13
N GLY A 818 -45.42 14.41 17.61
CA GLY A 818 -46.15 13.15 17.73
C GLY A 818 -47.35 13.00 16.78
N GLY A 819 -47.48 13.86 15.76
CA GLY A 819 -48.38 13.65 14.61
C GLY A 819 -47.59 13.67 13.29
N ASP A 820 -48.28 13.52 12.15
CA ASP A 820 -47.63 13.49 10.83
C ASP A 820 -48.06 14.68 9.95
N CYS A 821 -47.19 15.10 9.03
CA CYS A 821 -47.41 16.16 8.04
C CYS A 821 -48.23 15.70 6.82
N GLY A 822 -48.50 14.39 6.69
CA GLY A 822 -49.33 13.79 5.64
C GLY A 822 -49.13 12.27 5.53
N GLN A 823 -49.82 11.61 4.61
CA GLN A 823 -49.71 10.16 4.35
C GLN A 823 -49.51 9.87 2.87
N CYS A 824 -48.50 9.05 2.56
CA CYS A 824 -48.16 8.67 1.20
C CYS A 824 -49.20 7.66 0.62
N GLN A 825 -49.30 7.55 -0.72
CA GLN A 825 -50.24 6.61 -1.36
C GLN A 825 -49.78 5.14 -1.19
N PRO A 826 -50.67 4.14 -1.28
CA PRO A 826 -50.29 2.73 -1.21
C PRO A 826 -49.21 2.35 -2.24
N GLY A 827 -48.10 1.78 -1.80
CA GLY A 827 -46.92 1.46 -2.62
C GLY A 827 -45.80 2.53 -2.58
N GLN A 828 -45.94 3.55 -1.73
CA GLN A 828 -44.92 4.56 -1.48
C GLN A 828 -44.57 4.62 0.01
N ALA A 829 -43.28 4.78 0.30
CA ALA A 829 -42.77 5.00 1.65
C ALA A 829 -42.37 6.47 1.83
N CYS A 830 -42.48 6.97 3.06
CA CYS A 830 -42.04 8.32 3.39
C CYS A 830 -40.53 8.34 3.58
N GLN A 831 -39.79 8.99 2.68
CA GLN A 831 -38.36 9.24 2.84
C GLN A 831 -38.09 10.75 2.78
N ASN A 832 -37.43 11.29 3.80
CA ASN A 832 -37.04 12.69 3.91
C ASN A 832 -38.19 13.70 3.67
N GLY A 833 -39.38 13.37 4.17
CA GLY A 833 -40.56 14.22 4.03
C GLY A 833 -41.28 14.10 2.68
N LEU A 834 -40.84 13.21 1.78
CA LEU A 834 -41.42 13.01 0.44
C LEU A 834 -41.94 11.57 0.26
N CYS A 835 -42.98 11.41 -0.56
CA CYS A 835 -43.52 10.09 -0.91
C CYS A 835 -42.66 9.45 -2.01
N VAL A 836 -41.85 8.43 -1.69
CA VAL A 836 -40.97 7.73 -2.64
C VAL A 836 -41.50 6.32 -2.91
N CYS A 837 -41.38 5.82 -4.14
CA CYS A 837 -41.85 4.48 -4.53
C CYS A 837 -41.06 3.40 -3.78
N GLU A 838 -41.74 2.42 -3.18
CA GLU A 838 -41.09 1.30 -2.49
C GLU A 838 -41.09 0.06 -3.40
N PRO A 839 -39.90 -0.39 -3.89
CA PRO A 839 -39.80 -1.58 -4.73
C PRO A 839 -40.34 -2.81 -4.01
N ASN A 840 -41.24 -3.57 -4.64
CA ASN A 840 -41.85 -4.73 -4.00
C ASN A 840 -41.49 -6.04 -4.71
N CYS A 841 -40.56 -6.77 -4.10
CA CYS A 841 -40.12 -8.09 -4.54
C CYS A 841 -40.65 -9.23 -3.69
N SER A 842 -41.68 -8.97 -2.87
CA SER A 842 -42.24 -9.98 -1.98
C SER A 842 -42.82 -11.15 -2.79
N ASN A 843 -42.24 -12.34 -2.57
CA ASN A 843 -42.52 -13.59 -3.30
C ASN A 843 -42.07 -13.62 -4.77
N ARG A 844 -41.13 -12.75 -5.17
CA ARG A 844 -40.53 -12.75 -6.51
C ARG A 844 -39.01 -12.91 -6.41
N MET A 845 -38.44 -13.85 -7.16
CA MET A 845 -37.00 -14.06 -7.34
C MET A 845 -36.49 -13.41 -8.63
N CYS A 846 -37.39 -12.96 -9.51
CA CYS A 846 -37.04 -12.32 -10.78
C CYS A 846 -38.19 -11.42 -11.30
N GLY A 847 -37.88 -10.49 -12.21
CA GLY A 847 -38.85 -9.64 -12.90
C GLY A 847 -39.13 -8.29 -12.22
N ASP A 848 -39.90 -7.41 -12.88
CA ASP A 848 -40.10 -6.00 -12.48
C ASP A 848 -40.56 -5.82 -11.01
N ASN A 849 -39.91 -4.88 -10.31
CA ASN A 849 -40.14 -4.50 -8.92
C ASN A 849 -41.21 -3.43 -8.72
N GLY A 850 -41.82 -2.92 -9.79
CA GLY A 850 -42.92 -1.95 -9.77
C GLY A 850 -42.49 -0.49 -9.67
N CYS A 851 -41.19 -0.21 -9.59
CA CYS A 851 -40.63 1.14 -9.55
C CYS A 851 -39.55 1.36 -10.63
N GLY A 852 -39.51 0.53 -11.68
CA GLY A 852 -38.59 0.66 -12.82
C GLY A 852 -37.29 -0.13 -12.71
N GLY A 853 -37.14 -0.99 -11.69
CA GLY A 853 -36.03 -1.95 -11.56
C GLY A 853 -36.53 -3.41 -11.55
N SER A 854 -35.63 -4.39 -11.37
CA SER A 854 -35.96 -5.83 -11.30
C SER A 854 -35.77 -6.40 -9.89
N CYS A 855 -36.49 -7.48 -9.56
CA CYS A 855 -36.41 -8.23 -8.31
C CYS A 855 -35.36 -9.35 -8.30
N GLY A 856 -34.53 -9.40 -9.35
CA GLY A 856 -33.51 -10.42 -9.59
C GLY A 856 -33.55 -10.93 -11.02
N ASP A 857 -32.52 -11.68 -11.39
CA ASP A 857 -32.40 -12.36 -12.69
C ASP A 857 -32.23 -13.86 -12.50
N CYS A 858 -32.73 -14.64 -13.45
CA CYS A 858 -32.58 -16.08 -13.44
C CYS A 858 -31.24 -16.47 -14.08
N GLY A 859 -30.47 -17.33 -13.41
CA GLY A 859 -29.21 -17.85 -13.95
C GLY A 859 -29.38 -18.61 -15.28
N LEU A 860 -28.27 -18.81 -15.99
CA LEU A 860 -28.21 -19.43 -17.32
C LEU A 860 -29.07 -20.72 -17.41
N GLY A 861 -30.01 -20.74 -18.36
CA GLY A 861 -30.93 -21.87 -18.61
C GLY A 861 -32.29 -21.81 -17.88
N SER A 862 -32.59 -20.72 -17.17
CA SER A 862 -33.89 -20.51 -16.51
C SER A 862 -34.55 -19.22 -16.99
N GLU A 863 -35.89 -19.23 -17.10
CA GLU A 863 -36.68 -18.06 -17.47
C GLU A 863 -37.57 -17.60 -16.31
N CYS A 864 -37.84 -16.29 -16.28
CA CYS A 864 -38.69 -15.71 -15.24
C CYS A 864 -40.17 -15.89 -15.56
N VAL A 865 -40.85 -16.76 -14.82
CA VAL A 865 -42.29 -17.03 -15.00
C VAL A 865 -43.03 -16.69 -13.71
N ASN A 866 -43.92 -15.70 -13.77
CA ASN A 866 -44.72 -15.22 -12.63
C ASN A 866 -43.88 -14.85 -11.38
N GLY A 867 -42.68 -14.32 -11.60
CA GLY A 867 -41.78 -13.92 -10.53
C GLY A 867 -40.97 -15.06 -9.91
N GLN A 868 -40.97 -16.26 -10.48
CA GLN A 868 -40.06 -17.34 -10.07
C GLN A 868 -39.24 -17.84 -11.26
N CYS A 869 -37.99 -18.22 -10.98
CA CYS A 869 -37.14 -18.85 -11.97
C CYS A 869 -37.59 -20.28 -12.21
N SER A 870 -37.99 -20.56 -13.45
CA SER A 870 -38.36 -21.89 -13.92
C SER A 870 -37.35 -22.34 -14.97
N CYS A 871 -36.93 -23.60 -14.90
CA CYS A 871 -36.03 -24.20 -15.88
C CYS A 871 -36.64 -24.10 -17.28
N ALA A 872 -35.90 -23.56 -18.25
CA ALA A 872 -36.31 -23.47 -19.64
C ALA A 872 -35.66 -24.62 -20.42
N PRO A 873 -36.43 -25.62 -20.91
CA PRO A 873 -35.87 -26.74 -21.65
C PRO A 873 -35.14 -26.25 -22.91
N ASP A 874 -33.84 -26.51 -23.03
CA ASP A 874 -33.05 -26.06 -24.17
C ASP A 874 -32.74 -27.20 -25.15
N CYS A 875 -33.52 -27.21 -26.22
CA CYS A 875 -33.37 -28.13 -27.34
C CYS A 875 -32.85 -27.46 -28.60
N ARG A 876 -32.33 -26.23 -28.49
CA ARG A 876 -31.75 -25.54 -29.63
C ARG A 876 -30.54 -26.34 -30.10
N PHE A 877 -30.55 -26.67 -31.38
CA PHE A 877 -29.53 -27.47 -32.07
C PHE A 877 -29.44 -28.95 -31.66
N LYS A 878 -30.41 -29.48 -30.91
CA LYS A 878 -30.49 -30.92 -30.54
C LYS A 878 -31.70 -31.61 -31.18
N GLU A 879 -31.49 -32.81 -31.70
CA GLU A 879 -32.52 -33.70 -32.28
C GLU A 879 -32.96 -34.80 -31.29
N CYS A 880 -32.05 -35.25 -30.42
CA CYS A 880 -32.34 -36.17 -29.32
C CYS A 880 -31.47 -35.84 -28.09
N GLY A 881 -31.75 -36.45 -26.93
CA GLY A 881 -30.99 -36.22 -25.69
C GLY A 881 -31.74 -35.37 -24.64
N ASN A 882 -31.11 -35.15 -23.48
CA ASN A 882 -31.73 -34.45 -22.34
C ASN A 882 -31.89 -32.95 -22.62
N ASP A 883 -33.03 -32.39 -22.21
CA ASP A 883 -33.38 -30.98 -22.40
C ASP A 883 -32.88 -30.04 -21.28
N GLY A 884 -32.12 -30.57 -20.33
CA GLY A 884 -31.57 -29.83 -19.19
C GLY A 884 -32.54 -29.66 -18.02
N CYS A 885 -33.82 -30.04 -18.17
CA CYS A 885 -34.87 -29.86 -17.16
C CYS A 885 -35.55 -31.18 -16.76
N GLY A 886 -34.91 -32.32 -17.06
CA GLY A 886 -35.42 -33.66 -16.73
C GLY A 886 -36.36 -34.25 -17.78
N GLY A 887 -36.54 -33.59 -18.92
CA GLY A 887 -37.18 -34.13 -20.12
C GLY A 887 -36.15 -34.48 -21.21
N SER A 888 -36.61 -34.64 -22.45
CA SER A 888 -35.75 -34.95 -23.59
C SER A 888 -36.17 -34.19 -24.84
N CYS A 889 -35.20 -33.69 -25.60
CA CYS A 889 -35.38 -32.96 -26.86
C CYS A 889 -35.89 -33.78 -28.04
N GLY A 890 -35.89 -35.12 -27.92
CA GLY A 890 -36.41 -36.03 -28.93
C GLY A 890 -35.83 -37.44 -28.80
N VAL A 891 -36.27 -38.34 -29.68
CA VAL A 891 -35.78 -39.72 -29.78
C VAL A 891 -35.39 -39.99 -31.23
N CYS A 892 -34.17 -40.48 -31.44
CA CYS A 892 -33.63 -40.70 -32.77
C CYS A 892 -34.38 -41.85 -33.49
N ALA A 893 -34.43 -41.82 -34.82
CA ALA A 893 -35.12 -42.83 -35.64
C ALA A 893 -34.42 -44.20 -35.60
N GLU A 894 -35.13 -45.28 -35.95
CA GLU A 894 -34.62 -46.65 -35.86
C GLU A 894 -33.35 -46.84 -36.71
N GLY A 895 -32.22 -47.16 -36.05
CA GLY A 895 -30.90 -47.35 -36.68
C GLY A 895 -29.91 -46.18 -36.50
N THR A 896 -30.27 -45.14 -35.74
CA THR A 896 -29.35 -44.05 -35.34
C THR A 896 -29.27 -43.93 -33.81
N LEU A 897 -28.14 -43.43 -33.31
CA LEU A 897 -27.89 -43.20 -31.89
C LEU A 897 -27.70 -41.71 -31.62
N CYS A 898 -28.17 -41.25 -30.46
CA CYS A 898 -27.95 -39.89 -29.99
C CYS A 898 -26.50 -39.75 -29.57
N ASN A 899 -25.73 -38.93 -30.27
CA ASN A 899 -24.39 -38.59 -29.81
C ASN A 899 -24.44 -37.55 -28.66
N LEU A 900 -23.28 -37.22 -28.09
CA LEU A 900 -23.16 -36.32 -26.93
C LEU A 900 -23.57 -34.88 -27.25
N ASP A 901 -23.54 -34.50 -28.53
CA ASP A 901 -23.96 -33.18 -29.00
C ASP A 901 -25.48 -33.10 -29.26
N GLY A 902 -26.21 -34.21 -29.05
CA GLY A 902 -27.66 -34.29 -29.20
C GLY A 902 -28.14 -34.50 -30.64
N ILE A 903 -27.29 -35.00 -31.55
CA ILE A 903 -27.61 -35.23 -32.96
C ILE A 903 -27.81 -36.73 -33.23
N CYS A 904 -28.76 -37.08 -34.10
CA CYS A 904 -29.02 -38.47 -34.50
C CYS A 904 -28.02 -38.94 -35.56
N GLU A 905 -27.04 -39.78 -35.21
CA GLU A 905 -26.05 -40.29 -36.16
C GLU A 905 -26.15 -41.81 -36.38
N GLY A 906 -25.86 -42.26 -37.60
CA GLY A 906 -25.91 -43.69 -37.97
C GLY A 906 -24.59 -44.40 -37.69
N ASP A 907 -24.65 -45.60 -37.13
CA ASP A 907 -23.47 -46.42 -36.78
C ASP A 907 -22.56 -46.67 -38.01
N GLY A 908 -21.43 -45.96 -38.05
CA GLY A 908 -20.25 -46.30 -38.84
C GLY A 908 -19.22 -47.02 -37.97
N PRO A 909 -18.47 -48.01 -38.49
CA PRO A 909 -17.70 -48.93 -37.66
C PRO A 909 -16.45 -48.26 -37.07
N ILE A 910 -16.39 -48.17 -35.74
CA ILE A 910 -15.18 -47.83 -34.98
C ILE A 910 -14.45 -49.14 -34.66
N ASP A 911 -13.22 -49.24 -35.16
CA ASP A 911 -12.29 -50.34 -34.90
C ASP A 911 -11.59 -50.07 -33.55
N VAL A 912 -12.10 -50.67 -32.47
CA VAL A 912 -11.46 -50.67 -31.14
C VAL A 912 -10.70 -51.97 -30.94
N ASN A 913 -9.39 -51.85 -30.71
CA ASN A 913 -8.51 -52.95 -30.34
C ASN A 913 -8.26 -52.90 -28.80
N PRO A 914 -8.59 -53.95 -28.03
CA PRO A 914 -8.44 -53.95 -26.57
C PRO A 914 -7.21 -54.74 -26.08
N GLY A 915 -6.56 -54.23 -25.04
CA GLY A 915 -5.52 -54.90 -24.23
C GLY A 915 -4.50 -53.87 -23.73
N GLU A 916 -4.14 -53.74 -22.46
CA GLU A 916 -4.23 -54.66 -21.32
C GLU A 916 -4.43 -53.88 -20.01
N VAL A 917 -5.04 -54.59 -19.08
CA VAL A 917 -5.25 -54.29 -17.66
C VAL A 917 -3.96 -54.65 -16.91
N ASP A 918 -3.48 -53.81 -15.99
CA ASP A 918 -3.17 -54.33 -14.65
C ASP A 918 -3.22 -53.26 -13.56
N SER A 919 -3.59 -53.73 -12.38
CA SER A 919 -4.11 -52.98 -11.25
C SER A 919 -3.40 -53.40 -9.96
N GLY A 920 -3.14 -52.42 -9.10
CA GLY A 920 -2.87 -52.61 -7.67
C GLY A 920 -1.44 -53.00 -7.31
N ALA A 921 -0.94 -52.75 -6.11
CA ALA A 921 -1.45 -52.09 -4.91
C ALA A 921 -0.26 -52.01 -3.93
N GLY A 922 -0.28 -51.06 -2.99
CA GLY A 922 0.21 -51.36 -1.64
C GLY A 922 1.39 -50.55 -1.09
N CYS A 923 1.04 -49.44 -0.42
CA CYS A 923 1.40 -49.04 0.96
C CYS A 923 2.86 -49.08 1.48
N GLY A 924 3.28 -47.97 2.09
CA GLY A 924 4.28 -47.96 3.16
C GLY A 924 4.76 -46.58 3.65
N CYS A 925 4.09 -46.01 4.67
CA CYS A 925 4.55 -44.84 5.42
C CYS A 925 5.76 -45.13 6.32
N ASN A 926 6.64 -44.12 6.52
CA ASN A 926 6.86 -43.36 7.77
C ASN A 926 8.35 -43.10 8.20
N ARG A 927 8.65 -41.80 8.36
CA ARG A 927 9.43 -41.09 9.42
C ARG A 927 10.97 -41.20 9.59
N THR A 928 11.60 -40.02 9.37
CA THR A 928 12.58 -39.26 10.19
C THR A 928 13.97 -39.83 10.54
N SER A 929 15.05 -39.15 10.10
CA SER A 929 15.84 -38.21 10.94
C SER A 929 17.18 -37.76 10.31
N ARG A 930 17.39 -36.44 10.26
CA ARG A 930 18.61 -35.60 10.43
C ARG A 930 20.04 -36.08 10.07
N THR A 931 20.71 -35.15 9.36
CA THR A 931 22.15 -34.73 9.34
C THR A 931 23.19 -35.58 8.61
N GLY A 932 23.94 -34.92 7.70
CA GLY A 932 25.17 -35.44 7.09
C GLY A 932 25.88 -34.40 6.23
N PHE A 933 26.93 -33.80 6.80
CA PHE A 933 27.92 -32.91 6.16
C PHE A 933 28.69 -33.57 4.99
N ALA A 934 29.13 -32.71 4.06
CA ALA A 934 30.38 -32.77 3.27
C ALA A 934 30.51 -33.78 2.11
N TRP A 935 30.33 -33.29 0.86
CA TRP A 935 30.99 -33.83 -0.35
C TRP A 935 31.27 -32.74 -1.40
N ALA A 936 32.31 -31.94 -1.19
CA ALA A 936 32.88 -31.00 -2.19
C ALA A 936 34.35 -31.33 -2.55
N TRP A 937 34.71 -32.62 -2.57
CA TRP A 937 36.08 -33.07 -2.86
C TRP A 937 36.21 -34.11 -3.98
N ILE A 938 35.15 -34.43 -4.72
CA ILE A 938 35.18 -35.47 -5.76
C ILE A 938 35.09 -34.95 -7.21
N LEU A 939 34.64 -33.71 -7.45
CA LEU A 939 34.56 -33.17 -8.82
C LEU A 939 35.86 -32.50 -9.33
N LEU A 940 36.79 -32.13 -8.44
CA LEU A 940 38.11 -31.62 -8.82
C LEU A 940 39.14 -32.73 -9.14
N SER A 941 38.78 -34.00 -9.00
CA SER A 941 39.67 -35.15 -9.30
C SER A 941 39.43 -35.77 -10.68
N ILE A 942 38.41 -35.31 -11.43
CA ILE A 942 37.99 -35.94 -12.70
C ILE A 942 38.46 -35.16 -13.95
N LEU A 943 38.90 -33.90 -13.82
CA LEU A 943 39.46 -33.13 -14.94
C LEU A 943 41.00 -33.16 -15.04
N GLY A 944 41.69 -33.75 -14.06
CA GLY A 944 43.16 -33.76 -14.00
C GLY A 944 43.88 -34.91 -14.73
N VAL A 945 43.17 -35.92 -15.27
CA VAL A 945 43.81 -37.18 -15.71
C VAL A 945 43.59 -37.51 -17.20
N ALA A 946 42.81 -36.73 -17.95
CA ALA A 946 42.60 -36.98 -19.39
C ALA A 946 43.64 -36.34 -20.32
N PHE A 947 44.64 -35.58 -19.82
CA PHE A 947 45.59 -34.86 -20.67
C PHE A 947 47.02 -35.42 -20.71
N ARG A 948 47.27 -36.63 -20.20
CA ARG A 948 48.60 -37.27 -20.24
C ARG A 948 48.63 -38.72 -20.73
N GLN A 949 47.92 -39.04 -21.81
CA GLN A 949 48.14 -40.31 -22.55
C GLN A 949 48.05 -40.22 -24.09
N ARG A 950 48.43 -39.09 -24.70
CA ARG A 950 48.85 -39.07 -26.11
C ARG A 950 49.92 -38.01 -26.32
N PHE A 951 51.20 -38.35 -26.09
CA PHE A 951 52.37 -37.85 -26.83
C PHE A 951 53.66 -38.40 -26.19
N ALA A 952 53.97 -39.67 -26.46
CA ALA A 952 55.31 -40.23 -26.30
C ALA A 952 55.46 -41.45 -27.22
N GLY A 953 55.59 -41.20 -28.53
CA GLY A 953 55.85 -42.21 -29.53
C GLY A 953 56.39 -41.55 -30.78
N LEU A 954 57.70 -41.23 -30.76
CA LEU A 954 58.63 -41.11 -31.89
C LEU A 954 59.71 -40.05 -31.59
N LEU A 955 60.74 -40.45 -30.83
CA LEU A 955 62.12 -40.09 -31.16
C LEU A 955 63.02 -41.24 -30.73
N GLY A 956 63.59 -41.92 -31.73
CA GLY A 956 64.52 -43.02 -31.59
C GLY A 956 65.63 -42.94 -32.64
N ARG A 957 66.64 -42.11 -32.33
CA ARG A 957 68.10 -42.27 -32.55
C ARG A 957 68.68 -42.49 -33.96
N GLY A 958 69.73 -41.72 -34.25
CA GLY A 958 70.95 -42.26 -34.89
C GLY A 958 71.83 -41.25 -35.62
N ALA A 959 72.99 -40.95 -35.01
CA ALA A 959 74.18 -40.22 -35.50
C ALA A 959 74.12 -38.69 -35.57
#